data_AF-A0A497GH90-F1
#
_entry.id   AF-A0A497GH90-F1
#
_cell.length_a   1.000
_cell.length_b   1.000
_cell.length_c   1.000
_cell.angle_alpha   90.00
_cell.angle_beta   90.00
_cell.angle_gamma   90.00
#
_symmetry.space_group_name_H-M   'P 1'
#
loop_
_entity.id
_entity.type
_entity.pdbx_description
1 polymer ?
#
loop_
_entity_poly.entity_id
_entity_poly.type
_entity_poly.pdbx_seq_one_letter_code
_entity_poly.pdbx_strand_id
1 'polypeptide(L)'
;MLNCRLGTNVWKTLFVLTVLAIFSVASLSKTMAEADTRFFARVDYIVVSQEKGEVTFNANEVKEISAPIEPAGYKLYLMEVVFENGLPSDLVAVSFDKVVEKDNVVYSVISNSGIIRLASNKENVTVTLTVKAYFIKREWIPLKEGGIKLKIDAPSEPFTVKNLTVRVTIDNFAPFAFVGLQGPNGENLIDSLQQENRAPDAIKLDLKHLELNMKELETGTYTLIVERDEKLILPNSFLVVEEKMFNTTVKAFSEASFTIKQKDGWSTIGAIVILYSIAPHGSRSNGTRILGEMVDYVFMTENDFTVKSASFLVPPLYMKYWVKAYIVYGGWFKIQNRMKTPVNVMYIPISIKEIGTWTPQGLIAEVKESEIRKAYAAYLVVQIPSYGVITSITTPSGENYMNYMEAVKSWFGDVRTLGMLENEAYIQVKNKENAEPGVYRVNIKWSPLTFKLIDSNDRPLVNALVKIDGPISLQTTTNTEGAAQVLFYVPGVYSLTAIFKEVKVGSMEIGTVTTTTFTMKCSVFDLKIITVGIMQQTLARTDIVVKTVNGDVVDSKETNDEGIAVFTQIPKGEYVVEATYKRIHDKEIVKVYSNTAYKMKMDVFFELPVIGLPLTTSEAIASIASIGVTSVLLMAAKRRRGELKEERQEINVELE
;
A
#
# COMPACT_ATOMS: atom_id res chain seq x y z
N MET A 1 21.56 41.48 -71.60
CA MET A 1 21.76 42.03 -70.24
C MET A 1 22.32 40.94 -69.37
N LEU A 2 23.55 41.15 -68.89
CA LEU A 2 24.35 40.19 -68.14
C LEU A 2 23.85 40.02 -66.69
N ASN A 3 24.13 38.82 -66.18
CA ASN A 3 23.95 38.28 -64.84
C ASN A 3 24.16 39.23 -63.65
N CYS A 4 23.32 39.06 -62.62
CA CYS A 4 23.77 39.10 -61.23
C CYS A 4 23.08 38.02 -60.39
N ARG A 5 23.91 37.29 -59.64
CA ARG A 5 23.60 36.23 -58.65
C ARG A 5 23.20 36.85 -57.30
N LEU A 6 22.75 35.96 -56.40
CA LEU A 6 22.56 36.05 -54.93
C LEU A 6 21.11 36.37 -54.47
N GLY A 7 20.46 35.60 -53.59
CA GLY A 7 20.94 34.47 -52.79
C GLY A 7 19.82 33.55 -52.32
N THR A 8 19.97 32.27 -52.67
CA THR A 8 19.14 31.10 -52.32
C THR A 8 19.29 30.63 -50.87
N ASN A 9 19.78 31.47 -49.97
CA ASN A 9 20.11 31.07 -48.60
C ASN A 9 19.07 31.48 -47.54
N VAL A 10 18.13 32.38 -47.84
CA VAL A 10 17.15 32.86 -46.85
C VAL A 10 15.97 31.90 -46.72
N TRP A 11 15.52 31.27 -47.81
CA TRP A 11 14.38 30.34 -47.77
C TRP A 11 14.72 28.97 -47.18
N LYS A 12 15.96 28.49 -47.33
CA LYS A 12 16.41 27.24 -46.67
C LYS A 12 16.66 27.42 -45.17
N THR A 13 17.14 28.59 -44.73
CA THR A 13 17.30 28.85 -43.29
C THR A 13 15.96 29.10 -42.59
N LEU A 14 14.99 29.75 -43.25
CA LEU A 14 13.66 29.94 -42.65
C LEU A 14 12.89 28.61 -42.54
N PHE A 15 12.99 27.71 -43.53
CA PHE A 15 12.32 26.40 -43.46
C PHE A 15 12.99 25.45 -42.43
N VAL A 16 14.33 25.50 -42.30
CA VAL A 16 15.06 24.72 -41.29
C VAL A 16 14.79 25.26 -39.87
N LEU A 17 14.67 26.58 -39.67
CA LEU A 17 14.30 27.16 -38.37
C LEU A 17 12.84 26.90 -37.99
N THR A 18 11.92 26.81 -38.96
CA THR A 18 10.50 26.50 -38.69
C THR A 18 10.30 25.00 -38.40
N VAL A 19 11.08 24.10 -39.03
CA VAL A 19 11.07 22.66 -38.70
C VAL A 19 11.79 22.38 -37.37
N LEU A 20 12.82 23.14 -37.01
CA LEU A 20 13.44 23.07 -35.67
C LEU A 20 12.57 23.68 -34.57
N ALA A 21 11.71 24.67 -34.87
CA ALA A 21 10.72 25.20 -33.94
C ALA A 21 9.50 24.29 -33.76
N ILE A 22 9.17 23.46 -34.75
CA ILE A 22 8.11 22.43 -34.63
C ILE A 22 8.65 21.16 -33.96
N PHE A 23 9.96 20.89 -34.01
CA PHE A 23 10.61 19.82 -33.23
C PHE A 23 11.02 20.22 -31.81
N SER A 24 11.11 21.52 -31.47
CA SER A 24 11.42 21.97 -30.10
C SER A 24 10.18 22.24 -29.23
N VAL A 25 8.98 22.18 -29.80
CA VAL A 25 7.70 22.29 -29.04
C VAL A 25 7.03 20.91 -28.85
N ALA A 26 7.61 19.84 -29.40
CA ALA A 26 7.23 18.45 -29.06
C ALA A 26 8.03 17.87 -27.87
N SER A 27 9.00 18.62 -27.32
CA SER A 27 9.47 18.43 -25.95
C SER A 27 8.59 19.22 -24.98
N LEU A 28 7.28 19.02 -25.07
CA LEU A 28 6.39 19.24 -23.94
C LEU A 28 6.82 18.21 -22.90
N SER A 29 7.57 18.68 -21.91
CA SER A 29 7.60 18.15 -20.55
C SER A 29 6.95 16.77 -20.40
N LYS A 30 7.73 15.70 -20.61
CA LYS A 30 7.65 14.58 -19.68
C LYS A 30 8.08 15.17 -18.34
N THR A 31 7.16 15.86 -17.65
CA THR A 31 7.17 15.90 -16.20
C THR A 31 7.41 14.45 -15.81
N MET A 32 8.58 14.17 -15.22
CA MET A 32 8.76 12.92 -14.50
C MET A 32 7.53 12.82 -13.62
N ALA A 33 6.66 11.85 -13.88
CA ALA A 33 5.47 11.66 -13.09
C ALA A 33 5.93 11.60 -11.64
N GLU A 34 5.44 12.55 -10.84
CA GLU A 34 5.74 12.61 -9.42
C GLU A 34 5.32 11.26 -8.82
N ALA A 35 6.20 10.64 -8.03
CA ALA A 35 5.90 9.34 -7.45
C ALA A 35 4.61 9.44 -6.63
N ASP A 36 3.64 8.55 -6.88
CA ASP A 36 2.42 8.54 -6.08
C ASP A 36 2.77 7.84 -4.77
N THR A 37 3.11 8.63 -3.76
CA THR A 37 3.59 8.14 -2.45
C THR A 37 2.53 7.36 -1.67
N ARG A 38 1.33 7.18 -2.22
CA ARG A 38 0.24 6.40 -1.60
C ARG A 38 0.31 4.92 -1.96
N PHE A 39 0.92 4.55 -3.10
CA PHE A 39 0.94 3.17 -3.58
C PHE A 39 2.36 2.62 -3.66
N PHE A 40 2.53 1.38 -3.24
CA PHE A 40 3.83 0.71 -3.20
C PHE A 40 3.72 -0.68 -3.80
N ALA A 41 4.79 -1.14 -4.46
CA ALA A 41 5.00 -2.54 -4.72
C ALA A 41 5.67 -3.20 -3.51
N ARG A 42 5.15 -4.35 -3.10
CA ARG A 42 5.81 -5.24 -2.14
C ARG A 42 6.83 -6.08 -2.89
N VAL A 43 8.09 -6.00 -2.50
CA VAL A 43 9.18 -6.81 -3.07
C VAL A 43 9.67 -7.79 -2.02
N ASP A 44 9.50 -9.08 -2.30
CA ASP A 44 9.89 -10.18 -1.44
C ASP A 44 11.06 -10.92 -2.07
N TYR A 45 12.24 -10.81 -1.47
CA TYR A 45 13.41 -11.63 -1.79
C TYR A 45 13.32 -12.91 -0.96
N ILE A 46 13.16 -14.05 -1.62
CA ILE A 46 12.92 -15.35 -1.00
C ILE A 46 14.11 -16.26 -1.26
N VAL A 47 14.83 -16.60 -0.20
CA VAL A 47 15.93 -17.57 -0.25
C VAL A 47 15.43 -18.92 0.23
N VAL A 48 15.64 -19.96 -0.57
CA VAL A 48 15.21 -21.33 -0.24
C VAL A 48 16.42 -22.19 0.11
N SER A 49 16.44 -22.70 1.34
CA SER A 49 17.29 -23.83 1.73
C SER A 49 16.56 -25.13 1.45
N GLN A 50 17.25 -26.13 0.89
CA GLN A 50 16.67 -27.43 0.59
C GLN A 50 17.65 -28.55 0.96
N GLU A 51 17.20 -29.46 1.82
CA GLU A 51 17.96 -30.64 2.25
C GLU A 51 17.12 -31.89 2.08
N LYS A 52 17.66 -32.92 1.42
CA LYS A 52 17.02 -34.22 1.25
C LYS A 52 17.76 -35.25 2.10
N GLY A 53 17.02 -36.05 2.86
CA GLY A 53 17.61 -37.06 3.74
C GLY A 53 16.65 -38.18 4.10
N GLU A 54 17.20 -39.27 4.64
CA GLU A 54 16.43 -40.37 5.23
C GLU A 54 16.38 -40.22 6.75
N VAL A 55 15.20 -40.36 7.32
CA VAL A 55 14.98 -40.30 8.77
C VAL A 55 14.32 -41.58 9.22
N THR A 56 14.98 -42.30 10.12
CA THR A 56 14.45 -43.50 10.76
C THR A 56 13.78 -43.14 12.08
N PHE A 57 12.55 -43.60 12.29
CA PHE A 57 11.79 -43.49 13.53
C PHE A 57 11.69 -44.87 14.16
N ASN A 58 12.01 -44.98 15.44
CA ASN A 58 11.68 -46.17 16.21
C ASN A 58 10.18 -46.21 16.52
N ALA A 59 9.65 -47.39 16.84
CA ALA A 59 8.26 -47.55 17.24
C ALA A 59 7.86 -46.58 18.38
N ASN A 60 6.79 -45.80 18.16
CA ASN A 60 6.28 -44.77 19.07
C ASN A 60 7.25 -43.60 19.35
N GLU A 61 8.29 -43.42 18.53
CA GLU A 61 9.20 -42.27 18.64
C GLU A 61 8.56 -41.02 18.03
N VAL A 62 8.78 -39.87 18.68
CA VAL A 62 8.47 -38.54 18.14
C VAL A 62 9.78 -37.84 17.82
N LYS A 63 9.94 -37.37 16.58
CA LYS A 63 11.07 -36.52 16.19
C LYS A 63 10.62 -35.12 15.85
N GLU A 64 11.46 -34.18 16.24
CA GLU A 64 11.34 -32.78 15.88
C GLU A 64 12.27 -32.48 14.71
N ILE A 65 11.72 -31.85 13.68
CA ILE A 65 12.44 -31.30 12.54
C ILE A 65 12.35 -29.79 12.67
N SER A 66 13.50 -29.11 12.60
CA SER A 66 13.59 -27.67 12.80
C SER A 66 14.26 -27.00 11.62
N ALA A 67 13.83 -25.77 11.33
CA ALA A 67 14.39 -24.97 10.26
C ALA A 67 15.86 -24.62 10.56
N PRO A 68 16.70 -24.49 9.52
CA PRO A 68 18.06 -23.98 9.69
C PRO A 68 18.05 -22.51 10.14
N ILE A 69 19.21 -22.02 10.57
CA ILE A 69 19.38 -20.64 11.05
C ILE A 69 19.06 -19.63 9.94
N GLU A 70 18.38 -18.53 10.32
CA GLU A 70 18.03 -17.44 9.42
C GLU A 70 19.28 -16.79 8.78
N PRO A 71 19.31 -16.61 7.45
CA PRO A 71 20.34 -15.81 6.79
C PRO A 71 20.30 -14.35 7.25
N ALA A 72 21.44 -13.66 7.16
CA ALA A 72 21.53 -12.25 7.57
C ALA A 72 20.54 -11.36 6.79
N GLY A 73 19.67 -10.64 7.51
CA GLY A 73 18.68 -9.74 6.93
C GLY A 73 17.41 -10.42 6.40
N TYR A 74 17.30 -11.74 6.52
CA TYR A 74 16.10 -12.50 6.19
C TYR A 74 15.40 -13.00 7.46
N LYS A 75 14.12 -13.34 7.32
CA LYS A 75 13.33 -13.98 8.37
C LYS A 75 12.71 -15.26 7.86
N LEU A 76 12.60 -16.28 8.70
CA LEU A 76 11.88 -17.49 8.34
C LEU A 76 10.44 -17.10 7.99
N TYR A 77 10.01 -17.49 6.80
CA TYR A 77 8.64 -17.34 6.34
C TYR A 77 7.85 -18.62 6.62
N LEU A 78 8.36 -19.76 6.14
CA LEU A 78 7.83 -21.08 6.46
C LEU A 78 8.88 -22.17 6.26
N MET A 79 8.67 -23.29 6.91
CA MET A 79 9.35 -24.56 6.64
C MET A 79 8.34 -25.58 6.11
N GLU A 80 8.72 -26.32 5.08
CA GLU A 80 7.95 -27.36 4.44
C GLU A 80 8.73 -28.67 4.48
N VAL A 81 8.11 -29.74 4.97
CA VAL A 81 8.64 -31.11 4.89
C VAL A 81 7.84 -31.86 3.84
N VAL A 82 8.52 -32.27 2.77
CA VAL A 82 7.95 -32.91 1.59
C VAL A 82 8.21 -34.43 1.64
N PHE A 83 7.18 -35.22 1.36
CA PHE A 83 7.21 -36.67 1.25
C PHE A 83 7.03 -37.07 -0.23
N GLU A 84 8.06 -37.59 -0.89
CA GLU A 84 8.06 -37.82 -2.35
C GLU A 84 6.92 -38.75 -2.81
N ASN A 85 6.58 -39.74 -2.00
CA ASN A 85 5.53 -40.72 -2.29
C ASN A 85 4.28 -40.53 -1.41
N GLY A 86 4.15 -39.37 -0.75
CA GLY A 86 3.15 -39.13 0.28
C GLY A 86 3.58 -39.57 1.67
N LEU A 87 2.91 -39.03 2.68
CA LEU A 87 3.11 -39.34 4.09
C LEU A 87 2.75 -40.82 4.34
N PRO A 88 3.69 -41.65 4.80
CA PRO A 88 3.42 -43.06 5.08
C PRO A 88 2.34 -43.23 6.14
N SER A 89 1.52 -44.28 6.03
CA SER A 89 0.45 -44.57 7.00
C SER A 89 0.96 -44.79 8.43
N ASP A 90 2.22 -45.19 8.58
CA ASP A 90 2.85 -45.47 9.86
C ASP A 90 3.44 -44.22 10.54
N LEU A 91 3.30 -43.05 9.90
CA LEU A 91 3.79 -41.77 10.39
C LEU A 91 2.63 -40.77 10.51
N VAL A 92 2.62 -40.02 11.60
CA VAL A 92 1.60 -39.01 11.87
C VAL A 92 2.29 -37.67 12.11
N ALA A 93 1.80 -36.62 11.45
CA ALA A 93 2.20 -35.25 11.75
C ALA A 93 1.47 -34.76 13.00
N VAL A 94 2.23 -34.47 14.06
CA VAL A 94 1.69 -34.10 15.38
C VAL A 94 1.57 -32.59 15.53
N SER A 95 2.52 -31.84 14.99
CA SER A 95 2.56 -30.38 15.08
C SER A 95 2.95 -29.79 13.73
N PHE A 96 2.02 -29.06 13.13
CA PHE A 96 2.15 -28.36 11.85
C PHE A 96 1.04 -27.29 11.75
N ASP A 97 1.20 -26.35 10.82
CA ASP A 97 0.22 -25.29 10.54
C ASP A 97 -0.66 -25.63 9.33
N LYS A 98 -0.05 -26.12 8.24
CA LYS A 98 -0.76 -26.44 6.98
C LYS A 98 -0.25 -27.73 6.34
N VAL A 99 -1.03 -28.27 5.40
CA VAL A 99 -0.64 -29.42 4.56
C VAL A 99 -0.84 -29.15 3.07
N VAL A 100 -0.11 -29.89 2.25
CA VAL A 100 -0.41 -30.11 0.82
C VAL A 100 -0.99 -31.52 0.69
N GLU A 101 -2.25 -31.62 0.25
CA GLU A 101 -2.97 -32.88 0.15
C GLU A 101 -3.49 -33.10 -1.28
N LYS A 102 -3.24 -34.27 -1.86
CA LYS A 102 -3.76 -34.62 -3.19
C LYS A 102 -4.33 -36.02 -3.14
N ASP A 103 -5.57 -36.19 -3.61
CA ASP A 103 -6.25 -37.48 -3.66
C ASP A 103 -6.28 -38.20 -2.29
N ASN A 104 -6.50 -37.42 -1.22
CA ASN A 104 -6.45 -37.83 0.19
C ASN A 104 -5.07 -38.30 0.71
N VAL A 105 -3.99 -38.01 -0.01
CA VAL A 105 -2.62 -38.29 0.40
C VAL A 105 -1.91 -36.98 0.74
N VAL A 106 -1.34 -36.89 1.93
CA VAL A 106 -0.56 -35.72 2.38
C VAL A 106 0.84 -35.81 1.76
N TYR A 107 1.19 -34.88 0.90
CA TYR A 107 2.52 -34.80 0.28
C TYR A 107 3.46 -33.85 1.01
N SER A 108 2.94 -32.90 1.79
CA SER A 108 3.77 -31.98 2.55
C SER A 108 3.07 -31.50 3.81
N VAL A 109 3.87 -31.20 4.83
CA VAL A 109 3.45 -30.54 6.06
C VAL A 109 4.28 -29.26 6.23
N ILE A 110 3.63 -28.18 6.67
CA ILE A 110 4.16 -26.83 6.69
C ILE A 110 4.11 -26.27 8.11
N SER A 111 5.13 -25.53 8.51
CA SER A 111 5.22 -24.80 9.77
C SER A 111 5.76 -23.38 9.56
N ASN A 112 5.00 -22.39 10.00
CA ASN A 112 5.39 -20.98 10.02
C ASN A 112 6.36 -20.69 11.18
N SER A 113 6.35 -21.53 12.23
CA SER A 113 7.29 -21.42 13.35
C SER A 113 8.67 -22.04 13.06
N GLY A 114 8.77 -22.82 11.98
CA GLY A 114 9.98 -23.57 11.63
C GLY A 114 10.17 -24.86 12.41
N ILE A 115 9.15 -25.34 13.13
CA ILE A 115 9.20 -26.59 13.88
C ILE A 115 8.07 -27.51 13.42
N ILE A 116 8.41 -28.74 13.05
CA ILE A 116 7.47 -29.80 12.69
C ILE A 116 7.77 -31.04 13.53
N ARG A 117 6.72 -31.66 14.09
CA ARG A 117 6.86 -32.91 14.85
C ARG A 117 6.17 -34.05 14.13
N LEU A 118 6.91 -35.13 13.92
CA LEU A 118 6.43 -36.37 13.31
C LEU A 118 6.55 -37.51 14.32
N ALA A 119 5.55 -38.38 14.37
CA ALA A 119 5.51 -39.53 15.28
C ALA A 119 5.27 -40.83 14.51
N SER A 120 6.03 -41.87 14.84
CA SER A 120 5.70 -43.24 14.42
C SER A 120 4.56 -43.77 15.29
N ASN A 121 3.58 -44.44 14.68
CA ASN A 121 2.40 -44.91 15.39
C ASN A 121 2.48 -46.37 15.86
N LYS A 122 3.31 -47.27 15.29
CA LYS A 122 3.54 -48.66 15.81
C LYS A 122 4.85 -49.35 15.41
N GLU A 123 5.41 -49.07 14.24
CA GLU A 123 6.56 -49.80 13.71
C GLU A 123 7.78 -48.91 13.48
N ASN A 124 8.95 -49.51 13.30
CA ASN A 124 10.12 -48.78 12.86
C ASN A 124 9.90 -48.36 11.40
N VAL A 125 9.91 -47.05 11.13
CA VAL A 125 9.68 -46.52 9.79
C VAL A 125 10.87 -45.68 9.37
N THR A 126 11.39 -45.95 8.18
CA THR A 126 12.39 -45.08 7.53
C THR A 126 11.69 -44.36 6.39
N VAL A 127 11.77 -43.03 6.41
CA VAL A 127 11.15 -42.18 5.40
C VAL A 127 12.20 -41.28 4.77
N THR A 128 12.19 -41.19 3.44
CA THR A 128 12.93 -40.17 2.70
C THR A 128 12.09 -38.90 2.67
N LEU A 129 12.64 -37.81 3.19
CA LEU A 129 11.99 -36.51 3.23
C LEU A 129 12.89 -35.42 2.64
N THR A 130 12.26 -34.36 2.13
CA THR A 130 12.96 -33.13 1.74
C THR A 130 12.47 -31.99 2.62
N VAL A 131 13.37 -31.38 3.37
CA VAL A 131 13.10 -30.18 4.16
C VAL A 131 13.42 -28.96 3.32
N LYS A 132 12.44 -28.08 3.13
CA LYS A 132 12.61 -26.77 2.51
C LYS A 132 12.34 -25.68 3.54
N ALA A 133 13.26 -24.74 3.69
CA ALA A 133 13.05 -23.55 4.51
C ALA A 133 13.10 -22.31 3.63
N TYR A 134 12.05 -21.51 3.70
CA TYR A 134 11.87 -20.30 2.92
C TYR A 134 12.13 -19.11 3.83
N PHE A 135 13.14 -18.31 3.48
CA PHE A 135 13.51 -17.11 4.21
C PHE A 135 13.20 -15.88 3.36
N ILE A 136 12.54 -14.89 3.95
CA ILE A 136 12.06 -13.70 3.25
C ILE A 136 12.74 -12.43 3.75
N LYS A 137 13.12 -11.56 2.82
CA LYS A 137 13.44 -10.16 3.09
C LYS A 137 12.48 -9.30 2.27
N ARG A 138 11.72 -8.43 2.94
CA ARG A 138 10.67 -7.61 2.33
C ARG A 138 11.08 -6.15 2.23
N GLU A 139 10.80 -5.54 1.08
CA GLU A 139 10.99 -4.13 0.81
C GLU A 139 9.70 -3.54 0.19
N TRP A 140 9.46 -2.25 0.40
CA TRP A 140 8.35 -1.52 -0.21
C TRP A 140 8.89 -0.43 -1.12
N ILE A 141 8.55 -0.50 -2.41
CA ILE A 141 9.04 0.45 -3.41
C ILE A 141 7.87 1.31 -3.92
N PRO A 142 7.94 2.65 -3.82
CA PRO A 142 6.90 3.53 -4.33
C PRO A 142 6.62 3.30 -5.82
N LEU A 143 5.34 3.27 -6.19
CA LEU A 143 4.92 3.17 -7.58
C LEU A 143 4.97 4.54 -8.27
N LYS A 144 5.44 4.54 -9.51
CA LYS A 144 5.51 5.72 -10.37
C LYS A 144 5.37 5.32 -11.84
N GLU A 145 4.83 6.21 -12.66
CA GLU A 145 4.78 5.97 -14.10
C GLU A 145 6.20 5.85 -14.68
N GLY A 146 6.37 4.92 -15.61
CA GLY A 146 7.67 4.62 -16.21
C GLY A 146 8.49 3.55 -15.48
N GLY A 147 7.99 3.00 -14.38
CA GLY A 147 8.48 1.73 -13.83
C GLY A 147 9.28 1.80 -12.52
N ILE A 148 9.63 0.62 -12.05
CA ILE A 148 10.43 0.34 -10.86
C ILE A 148 11.79 -0.20 -11.30
N LYS A 149 12.87 0.28 -10.69
CA LYS A 149 14.21 -0.32 -10.85
C LYS A 149 14.49 -1.22 -9.65
N LEU A 150 14.75 -2.48 -9.92
CA LEU A 150 14.99 -3.51 -8.93
C LEU A 150 16.42 -4.01 -9.07
N LYS A 151 17.25 -3.75 -8.06
CA LYS A 151 18.62 -4.27 -8.03
C LYS A 151 18.61 -5.63 -7.32
N ILE A 152 18.93 -6.68 -8.06
CA ILE A 152 19.01 -8.05 -7.55
C ILE A 152 20.49 -8.43 -7.40
N ASP A 153 20.93 -8.57 -6.16
CA ASP A 153 22.27 -9.04 -5.79
C ASP A 153 22.19 -10.49 -5.28
N ALA A 154 23.32 -11.21 -5.29
CA ALA A 154 23.37 -12.54 -4.71
C ALA A 154 23.19 -12.49 -3.17
N PRO A 155 22.50 -13.47 -2.57
CA PRO A 155 22.39 -13.58 -1.12
C PRO A 155 23.76 -13.89 -0.48
N SER A 156 23.86 -13.73 0.84
CA SER A 156 25.06 -14.11 1.59
C SER A 156 25.31 -15.61 1.56
N GLU A 157 26.58 -16.02 1.60
CA GLU A 157 26.95 -17.42 1.78
C GLU A 157 26.26 -18.04 3.01
N PRO A 158 25.88 -19.34 2.96
CA PRO A 158 26.19 -20.34 1.93
C PRO A 158 25.26 -20.32 0.71
N PHE A 159 24.31 -19.38 0.64
CA PHE A 159 23.35 -19.30 -0.45
C PHE A 159 23.96 -18.66 -1.69
N THR A 160 23.43 -19.04 -2.84
CA THR A 160 23.80 -18.45 -4.14
C THR A 160 22.58 -17.82 -4.78
N VAL A 161 22.77 -17.07 -5.86
CA VAL A 161 21.65 -16.52 -6.65
C VAL A 161 20.67 -17.60 -7.10
N LYS A 162 21.10 -18.86 -7.29
CA LYS A 162 20.22 -19.97 -7.69
C LYS A 162 19.22 -20.37 -6.60
N ASN A 163 19.44 -19.95 -5.35
CA ASN A 163 18.53 -20.17 -4.23
C ASN A 163 17.50 -19.04 -4.09
N LEU A 164 17.64 -17.96 -4.86
CA LEU A 164 16.84 -16.75 -4.74
C LEU A 164 15.66 -16.79 -5.71
N THR A 165 14.48 -16.46 -5.19
CA THR A 165 13.31 -16.07 -5.97
C THR A 165 12.92 -14.67 -5.56
N VAL A 166 12.62 -13.79 -6.51
CA VAL A 166 12.14 -12.44 -6.21
C VAL A 166 10.68 -12.32 -6.64
N ARG A 167 9.81 -11.97 -5.70
CA ARG A 167 8.39 -11.71 -5.95
C ARG A 167 8.10 -10.23 -5.83
N VAL A 168 7.35 -9.69 -6.77
CA VAL A 168 6.85 -8.31 -6.72
C VAL A 168 5.33 -8.36 -6.80
N THR A 169 4.66 -7.72 -5.84
CA THR A 169 3.20 -7.67 -5.73
C THR A 169 2.72 -6.23 -5.66
N ILE A 170 1.68 -5.91 -6.42
CA ILE A 170 0.94 -4.64 -6.37
C ILE A 170 -0.46 -4.95 -5.82
N ASP A 171 -0.96 -4.15 -4.87
CA ASP A 171 -2.31 -4.32 -4.35
C ASP A 171 -3.36 -4.23 -5.48
N ASN A 172 -4.38 -5.08 -5.44
CA ASN A 172 -5.43 -5.12 -6.47
C ASN A 172 -6.14 -3.77 -6.64
N PHE A 173 -6.38 -3.06 -5.53
CA PHE A 173 -7.03 -1.75 -5.52
C PHE A 173 -6.12 -0.59 -5.96
N ALA A 174 -4.81 -0.83 -6.16
CA ALA A 174 -3.93 0.17 -6.73
C ALA A 174 -4.18 0.29 -8.24
N PRO A 175 -4.25 1.50 -8.81
CA PRO A 175 -4.53 1.72 -10.23
C PRO A 175 -3.28 1.49 -11.11
N PHE A 176 -2.47 0.48 -10.79
CA PHE A 176 -1.20 0.16 -11.46
C PHE A 176 -1.15 -1.31 -11.91
N ALA A 177 -0.59 -1.60 -13.07
CA ALA A 177 -0.32 -2.97 -13.51
C ALA A 177 1.04 -3.11 -14.19
N PHE A 178 1.57 -4.33 -14.20
CA PHE A 178 2.75 -4.67 -15.01
C PHE A 178 2.39 -4.71 -16.49
N VAL A 179 3.25 -4.09 -17.31
CA VAL A 179 3.13 -4.10 -18.77
C VAL A 179 4.45 -4.46 -19.47
N GLY A 180 5.53 -4.65 -18.70
CA GLY A 180 6.83 -5.00 -19.25
C GLY A 180 7.88 -5.32 -18.21
N LEU A 181 8.90 -6.07 -18.63
CA LEU A 181 10.07 -6.41 -17.82
C LEU A 181 11.33 -6.34 -18.70
N GLN A 182 12.29 -5.53 -18.29
CA GLN A 182 13.61 -5.50 -18.91
C GLN A 182 14.65 -6.12 -17.97
N GLY A 183 15.45 -7.02 -18.52
CA GLY A 183 16.57 -7.63 -17.82
C GLY A 183 17.77 -6.68 -17.70
N PRO A 184 18.83 -7.09 -16.97
CA PRO A 184 20.02 -6.28 -16.74
C PRO A 184 20.75 -5.85 -18.01
N ASN A 185 20.62 -6.61 -19.09
CA ASN A 185 21.26 -6.34 -20.37
C ASN A 185 20.33 -5.58 -21.34
N GLY A 186 19.16 -5.14 -20.86
CA GLY A 186 18.17 -4.38 -21.64
C GLY A 186 17.25 -5.25 -22.52
N GLU A 187 17.36 -6.57 -22.42
CA GLU A 187 16.48 -7.51 -23.12
C GLU A 187 15.05 -7.44 -22.59
N ASN A 188 14.07 -7.57 -23.48
CA ASN A 188 12.66 -7.64 -23.08
C ASN A 188 12.32 -9.08 -22.65
N LEU A 189 12.16 -9.28 -21.35
CA LEU A 189 11.94 -10.59 -20.75
C LEU A 189 10.50 -11.08 -20.86
N ILE A 190 9.54 -10.22 -21.24
CA ILE A 190 8.15 -10.66 -21.53
C ILE A 190 7.94 -11.03 -23.00
N ASP A 191 8.96 -10.90 -23.85
CA ASP A 191 8.87 -11.40 -25.23
C ASP A 191 8.87 -12.93 -25.25
N SER A 192 7.91 -13.54 -25.97
CA SER A 192 7.74 -15.00 -25.94
C SER A 192 8.99 -15.76 -26.44
N LEU A 193 9.75 -15.20 -27.39
CA LEU A 193 10.97 -15.85 -27.88
C LEU A 193 12.09 -15.79 -26.84
N GLN A 194 12.12 -14.75 -26.00
CA GLN A 194 13.07 -14.66 -24.90
C GLN A 194 12.69 -15.61 -23.77
N GLN A 195 11.41 -15.71 -23.43
CA GLN A 195 10.92 -16.63 -22.40
C GLN A 195 11.17 -18.09 -22.77
N GLU A 196 10.95 -18.49 -24.03
CA GLU A 196 11.15 -19.86 -24.50
C GLU A 196 12.61 -20.36 -24.46
N ASN A 197 13.59 -19.46 -24.27
CA ASN A 197 15.00 -19.84 -24.04
C ASN A 197 15.28 -20.25 -22.58
N ARG A 198 14.28 -20.23 -21.71
CA ARG A 198 14.36 -20.50 -20.28
C ARG A 198 13.28 -21.51 -19.88
N ALA A 199 13.41 -22.06 -18.68
CA ALA A 199 12.36 -22.87 -18.08
C ALA A 199 11.09 -22.01 -17.87
N PRO A 200 9.87 -22.58 -18.05
CA PRO A 200 8.62 -21.85 -17.87
C PRO A 200 8.41 -21.27 -16.46
N ASP A 201 9.12 -21.77 -15.45
CA ASP A 201 9.07 -21.25 -14.07
C ASP A 201 10.13 -20.16 -13.79
N ALA A 202 10.97 -19.81 -14.77
CA ALA A 202 11.98 -18.76 -14.62
C ALA A 202 11.35 -17.38 -14.38
N ILE A 203 10.24 -17.11 -15.08
CA ILE A 203 9.46 -15.87 -14.99
C ILE A 203 8.00 -16.29 -14.93
N LYS A 204 7.25 -15.77 -13.96
CA LYS A 204 5.79 -15.84 -13.94
C LYS A 204 5.24 -14.44 -13.77
N LEU A 205 4.19 -14.13 -14.52
CA LEU A 205 3.69 -12.76 -14.58
C LEU A 205 2.17 -12.73 -14.73
N ASP A 206 1.55 -11.89 -13.92
CA ASP A 206 0.19 -11.41 -14.13
C ASP A 206 0.15 -9.87 -14.02
N LEU A 207 -1.05 -9.28 -14.07
CA LEU A 207 -1.22 -7.82 -14.04
C LEU A 207 -0.69 -7.17 -12.73
N LYS A 208 -0.64 -7.91 -11.63
CA LYS A 208 -0.31 -7.43 -10.27
C LYS A 208 0.86 -8.17 -9.61
N HIS A 209 1.28 -9.30 -10.16
CA HIS A 209 2.31 -10.17 -9.59
C HIS A 209 3.40 -10.50 -10.61
N LEU A 210 4.65 -10.45 -10.18
CA LEU A 210 5.81 -10.96 -10.90
C LEU A 210 6.59 -11.90 -9.99
N GLU A 211 6.99 -13.05 -10.50
CA GLU A 211 7.95 -13.96 -9.85
C GLU A 211 9.16 -14.16 -10.79
N LEU A 212 10.37 -13.93 -10.27
CA LEU A 212 11.63 -14.17 -10.94
C LEU A 212 12.38 -15.28 -10.19
N ASN A 213 12.46 -16.46 -10.79
CA ASN A 213 13.28 -17.55 -10.27
C ASN A 213 14.71 -17.39 -10.79
N MET A 214 15.62 -17.02 -9.90
CA MET A 214 16.97 -16.60 -10.27
C MET A 214 17.91 -17.77 -10.61
N LYS A 215 17.41 -19.00 -10.67
CA LYS A 215 18.16 -20.19 -11.10
C LYS A 215 18.68 -20.08 -12.54
N GLU A 216 17.93 -19.40 -13.42
CA GLU A 216 18.25 -19.21 -14.84
C GLU A 216 18.34 -17.72 -15.25
N LEU A 217 18.35 -16.81 -14.28
CA LEU A 217 18.41 -15.36 -14.50
C LEU A 217 19.69 -14.78 -13.91
N GLU A 218 20.16 -13.68 -14.48
CA GLU A 218 21.39 -13.01 -14.07
C GLU A 218 21.14 -11.99 -12.95
N THR A 219 22.14 -11.72 -12.12
CA THR A 219 22.09 -10.59 -11.19
C THR A 219 22.19 -9.26 -11.94
N GLY A 220 21.74 -8.18 -11.32
CA GLY A 220 21.80 -6.85 -11.92
C GLY A 220 20.55 -6.02 -11.68
N THR A 221 20.34 -5.00 -12.52
CA THR A 221 19.19 -4.11 -12.40
C THR A 221 18.10 -4.48 -13.39
N TYR A 222 16.98 -4.95 -12.87
CA TYR A 222 15.76 -5.19 -13.64
C TYR A 222 14.92 -3.93 -13.67
N THR A 223 14.29 -3.64 -14.80
CA THR A 223 13.32 -2.54 -14.91
C THR A 223 11.94 -3.10 -15.16
N LEU A 224 11.07 -2.98 -14.15
CA LEU A 224 9.67 -3.38 -14.22
C LEU A 224 8.88 -2.18 -14.74
N ILE A 225 8.25 -2.32 -15.89
CA ILE A 225 7.46 -1.26 -16.50
C ILE A 225 6.04 -1.39 -15.97
N VAL A 226 5.55 -0.32 -15.33
CA VAL A 226 4.18 -0.22 -14.82
C VAL A 226 3.43 0.92 -15.49
N GLU A 227 2.16 0.70 -15.74
CA GLU A 227 1.21 1.70 -16.24
C GLU A 227 0.21 2.06 -15.15
N ARG A 228 -0.32 3.30 -15.20
CA ARG A 228 -1.35 3.79 -14.30
C ARG A 228 -2.65 4.06 -15.06
N ASP A 229 -3.73 3.38 -14.68
CA ASP A 229 -5.09 3.63 -15.18
C ASP A 229 -6.09 3.09 -14.15
N GLU A 230 -7.19 3.81 -13.91
CA GLU A 230 -8.29 3.36 -13.05
C GLU A 230 -8.91 2.04 -13.52
N LYS A 231 -8.84 1.74 -14.83
CA LYS A 231 -9.29 0.46 -15.40
C LYS A 231 -8.43 -0.75 -14.97
N LEU A 232 -7.24 -0.50 -14.44
CA LEU A 232 -6.33 -1.54 -13.96
C LEU A 232 -6.61 -1.92 -12.49
N ILE A 233 -7.58 -1.28 -11.84
CA ILE A 233 -8.06 -1.69 -10.52
C ILE A 233 -8.73 -3.06 -10.63
N LEU A 234 -8.26 -4.01 -9.83
CA LEU A 234 -8.85 -5.34 -9.70
C LEU A 234 -9.61 -5.43 -8.37
N PRO A 235 -10.69 -6.23 -8.31
CA PRO A 235 -11.35 -6.53 -7.04
C PRO A 235 -10.46 -7.40 -6.14
N ASN A 236 -10.67 -7.32 -4.82
CA ASN A 236 -9.98 -8.16 -3.83
C ASN A 236 -10.71 -9.49 -3.56
N SER A 237 -11.95 -9.62 -4.05
CA SER A 237 -12.66 -10.89 -4.15
C SER A 237 -13.44 -10.97 -5.45
N PHE A 238 -13.27 -12.06 -6.17
CA PHE A 238 -13.88 -12.24 -7.48
C PHE A 238 -14.09 -13.70 -7.84
N LEU A 239 -15.09 -13.93 -8.68
CA LEU A 239 -15.18 -15.16 -9.45
C LEU A 239 -14.26 -15.07 -10.65
N VAL A 240 -13.43 -16.10 -10.86
CA VAL A 240 -12.73 -16.37 -12.11
C VAL A 240 -13.51 -17.45 -12.84
N VAL A 241 -13.80 -17.24 -14.13
CA VAL A 241 -14.41 -18.26 -14.98
C VAL A 241 -13.52 -18.57 -16.17
N GLU A 242 -13.30 -19.86 -16.37
CA GLU A 242 -12.80 -20.41 -17.62
C GLU A 242 -13.99 -20.58 -18.55
N GLU A 243 -13.97 -19.89 -19.68
CA GLU A 243 -15.04 -20.01 -20.67
C GLU A 243 -14.91 -21.29 -21.50
N LYS A 244 -15.79 -21.46 -22.48
CA LYS A 244 -15.69 -22.60 -23.39
C LYS A 244 -14.36 -22.57 -24.15
N MET A 245 -13.81 -23.75 -24.37
CA MET A 245 -12.59 -23.96 -25.13
C MET A 245 -12.83 -23.78 -26.64
N PHE A 246 -11.91 -23.12 -27.32
CA PHE A 246 -11.89 -22.96 -28.77
C PHE A 246 -10.69 -23.68 -29.36
N ASN A 247 -10.89 -24.36 -30.50
CA ASN A 247 -9.84 -25.09 -31.22
C ASN A 247 -9.74 -24.61 -32.66
N THR A 248 -8.52 -24.45 -33.15
CA THR A 248 -8.23 -24.00 -34.53
C THR A 248 -6.80 -24.41 -34.94
N THR A 249 -6.40 -24.08 -36.16
CA THR A 249 -5.09 -24.43 -36.71
C THR A 249 -4.51 -23.23 -37.45
N VAL A 250 -3.23 -22.94 -37.22
CA VAL A 250 -2.45 -21.95 -37.97
C VAL A 250 -1.62 -22.67 -39.01
N LYS A 251 -1.82 -22.34 -40.29
CA LYS A 251 -1.13 -22.98 -41.41
C LYS A 251 0.39 -22.75 -41.34
N ALA A 252 1.15 -23.61 -41.99
CA ALA A 252 2.59 -23.43 -42.17
C ALA A 252 2.89 -22.06 -42.80
N PHE A 253 3.97 -21.40 -42.34
CA PHE A 253 4.40 -20.07 -42.82
C PHE A 253 3.30 -19.00 -42.85
N SER A 254 2.40 -19.00 -41.86
CA SER A 254 1.29 -18.06 -41.78
C SER A 254 1.13 -17.47 -40.37
N GLU A 255 0.27 -16.46 -40.25
CA GLU A 255 -0.14 -15.91 -38.97
C GLU A 255 -1.66 -15.83 -38.84
N ALA A 256 -2.15 -15.89 -37.61
CA ALA A 256 -3.56 -15.74 -37.28
C ALA A 256 -3.71 -14.84 -36.05
N SER A 257 -4.70 -13.95 -36.07
CA SER A 257 -5.04 -13.07 -34.95
C SER A 257 -6.38 -13.47 -34.37
N PHE A 258 -6.48 -13.41 -33.05
CA PHE A 258 -7.63 -13.84 -32.28
C PHE A 258 -8.05 -12.69 -31.35
N THR A 259 -9.35 -12.39 -31.34
CA THR A 259 -9.94 -11.42 -30.42
C THR A 259 -10.67 -12.16 -29.32
N ILE A 260 -10.38 -11.81 -28.07
CA ILE A 260 -11.04 -12.35 -26.89
C ILE A 260 -12.27 -11.48 -26.64
N LYS A 261 -13.45 -12.08 -26.72
CA LYS A 261 -14.70 -11.34 -26.59
C LYS A 261 -14.92 -10.98 -25.13
N GLN A 262 -15.30 -9.72 -24.88
CA GLN A 262 -15.82 -9.34 -23.58
C GLN A 262 -17.15 -10.04 -23.30
N LYS A 263 -17.32 -10.43 -22.03
CA LYS A 263 -18.54 -11.02 -21.50
C LYS A 263 -19.31 -9.94 -20.72
N ASP A 264 -20.60 -9.76 -21.03
CA ASP A 264 -21.43 -8.72 -20.41
C ASP A 264 -21.46 -8.83 -18.88
N GLY A 265 -21.10 -7.75 -18.19
CA GLY A 265 -21.05 -7.69 -16.73
C GLY A 265 -19.85 -8.42 -16.10
N TRP A 266 -18.83 -8.75 -16.91
CA TRP A 266 -17.56 -9.35 -16.49
C TRP A 266 -16.38 -8.58 -17.09
N SER A 267 -15.25 -8.61 -16.40
CA SER A 267 -13.98 -8.10 -16.91
C SER A 267 -13.18 -9.25 -17.51
N THR A 268 -13.05 -9.29 -18.83
CA THR A 268 -12.19 -10.27 -19.50
C THR A 268 -10.73 -9.87 -19.34
N ILE A 269 -9.93 -10.73 -18.70
CA ILE A 269 -8.53 -10.43 -18.38
C ILE A 269 -7.55 -11.00 -19.41
N GLY A 270 -7.95 -12.02 -20.16
CA GLY A 270 -7.06 -12.69 -21.10
C GLY A 270 -7.54 -14.07 -21.54
N ALA A 271 -6.60 -14.90 -21.97
CA ALA A 271 -6.84 -16.29 -22.33
C ALA A 271 -5.63 -17.18 -22.02
N ILE A 272 -5.90 -18.43 -21.64
CA ILE A 272 -4.91 -19.51 -21.72
C ILE A 272 -4.82 -19.93 -23.18
N VAL A 273 -3.62 -19.98 -23.74
CA VAL A 273 -3.35 -20.36 -25.13
C VAL A 273 -2.38 -21.53 -25.15
N ILE A 274 -2.80 -22.65 -25.73
CA ILE A 274 -2.03 -23.88 -25.85
C ILE A 274 -1.74 -24.12 -27.33
N LEU A 275 -0.44 -24.23 -27.66
CA LEU A 275 0.07 -24.56 -28.97
C LEU A 275 0.59 -25.98 -28.96
N TYR A 276 0.24 -26.79 -29.95
CA TYR A 276 0.79 -28.13 -30.08
C TYR A 276 0.91 -28.58 -31.54
N SER A 277 1.87 -29.46 -31.78
CA SER A 277 2.06 -30.08 -33.09
C SER A 277 2.60 -31.50 -32.93
N ILE A 278 2.23 -32.35 -33.88
CA ILE A 278 2.78 -33.71 -34.04
C ILE A 278 3.44 -33.75 -35.42
N ALA A 279 4.70 -34.17 -35.48
CA ALA A 279 5.47 -34.21 -36.73
C ALA A 279 6.45 -35.39 -36.75
N PRO A 280 6.96 -35.79 -37.93
CA PRO A 280 8.02 -36.79 -38.01
C PRO A 280 9.25 -36.39 -37.19
N HIS A 281 9.94 -37.38 -36.64
CA HIS A 281 11.16 -37.18 -35.85
C HIS A 281 12.20 -36.34 -36.63
N GLY A 282 12.93 -35.47 -35.91
CA GLY A 282 13.83 -34.48 -36.50
C GLY A 282 13.17 -33.14 -36.87
N SER A 283 11.84 -33.03 -36.79
CA SER A 283 11.13 -31.74 -36.92
C SER A 283 11.45 -30.83 -35.73
N ARG A 284 11.81 -29.56 -36.00
CA ARG A 284 12.06 -28.56 -34.97
C ARG A 284 10.74 -28.05 -34.39
N SER A 285 10.66 -27.90 -33.07
CA SER A 285 9.56 -27.24 -32.34
C SER A 285 9.73 -25.70 -32.28
N ASN A 286 10.86 -25.19 -32.78
CA ASN A 286 11.16 -23.76 -32.83
C ASN A 286 10.64 -23.16 -34.14
N GLY A 287 9.92 -22.05 -34.04
CA GLY A 287 9.31 -21.37 -35.20
C GLY A 287 7.91 -20.83 -34.95
N THR A 288 7.32 -21.10 -33.77
CA THR A 288 6.13 -20.41 -33.29
C THR A 288 6.49 -19.18 -32.49
N ARG A 289 5.67 -18.13 -32.60
CA ARG A 289 5.72 -16.97 -31.71
C ARG A 289 4.30 -16.56 -31.37
N ILE A 290 4.07 -16.19 -30.11
CA ILE A 290 2.82 -15.58 -29.66
C ILE A 290 3.08 -14.10 -29.36
N LEU A 291 2.15 -13.26 -29.78
CA LEU A 291 2.16 -11.82 -29.53
C LEU A 291 0.84 -11.45 -28.85
N GLY A 292 0.91 -10.55 -27.89
CA GLY A 292 -0.23 -10.00 -27.17
C GLY A 292 0.20 -8.74 -26.43
N GLU A 293 -0.67 -8.20 -25.59
CA GLU A 293 -0.32 -7.05 -24.74
C GLU A 293 0.70 -7.47 -23.68
N MET A 294 0.44 -8.59 -22.99
CA MET A 294 1.37 -9.23 -22.08
C MET A 294 1.23 -10.75 -22.16
N VAL A 295 2.34 -11.46 -22.24
CA VAL A 295 2.38 -12.92 -22.42
C VAL A 295 3.24 -13.54 -21.33
N ASP A 296 2.74 -14.59 -20.70
CA ASP A 296 3.45 -15.44 -19.75
C ASP A 296 3.57 -16.85 -20.31
N TYR A 297 4.79 -17.41 -20.36
CA TYR A 297 5.06 -18.76 -20.87
C TYR A 297 5.13 -19.74 -19.72
N VAL A 298 4.05 -20.51 -19.53
CA VAL A 298 3.80 -21.22 -18.26
C VAL A 298 4.05 -22.73 -18.33
N PHE A 299 4.17 -23.31 -19.53
CA PHE A 299 4.37 -24.76 -19.66
C PHE A 299 4.99 -25.16 -21.00
N MET A 300 5.84 -26.19 -20.95
CA MET A 300 6.30 -26.88 -22.14
C MET A 300 6.59 -28.35 -21.87
N THR A 301 6.19 -29.21 -22.80
CA THR A 301 6.63 -30.60 -22.85
C THR A 301 6.88 -30.99 -24.30
N GLU A 302 7.86 -31.87 -24.49
CA GLU A 302 8.21 -32.41 -25.80
C GLU A 302 8.69 -33.84 -25.63
N ASN A 303 8.14 -34.75 -26.41
CA ASN A 303 8.47 -36.18 -26.33
C ASN A 303 8.46 -36.83 -27.71
N ASP A 304 9.35 -37.80 -27.89
CA ASP A 304 9.33 -38.71 -29.03
C ASP A 304 8.43 -39.92 -28.73
N PHE A 305 7.76 -40.44 -29.75
CA PHE A 305 7.01 -41.69 -29.68
C PHE A 305 7.16 -42.47 -30.98
N THR A 306 6.92 -43.78 -30.91
CA THR A 306 7.04 -44.68 -32.07
C THR A 306 5.73 -45.38 -32.35
N VAL A 307 5.25 -45.28 -33.59
CA VAL A 307 4.11 -46.07 -34.06
C VAL A 307 4.64 -47.32 -34.76
N LYS A 308 4.30 -48.51 -34.26
CA LYS A 308 4.73 -49.80 -34.82
C LYS A 308 3.55 -50.77 -34.93
N SER A 309 3.55 -51.62 -35.95
CA SER A 309 2.56 -52.69 -36.14
C SER A 309 3.10 -54.03 -35.64
N ALA A 310 2.26 -55.08 -35.63
CA ALA A 310 2.64 -56.45 -35.27
C ALA A 310 3.66 -57.06 -36.24
N SER A 311 3.79 -56.50 -37.45
CA SER A 311 4.78 -56.87 -38.45
C SER A 311 5.39 -55.63 -39.11
N PHE A 312 6.44 -55.83 -39.90
CA PHE A 312 7.06 -54.77 -40.69
C PHE A 312 6.22 -54.27 -41.88
N LEU A 313 4.95 -54.69 -42.00
CA LEU A 313 4.02 -54.10 -42.97
C LEU A 313 3.88 -52.58 -42.77
N VAL A 314 3.94 -52.12 -41.52
CA VAL A 314 4.13 -50.71 -41.18
C VAL A 314 5.47 -50.60 -40.45
N PRO A 315 6.53 -50.06 -41.09
CA PRO A 315 7.81 -49.86 -40.41
C PRO A 315 7.65 -48.89 -39.24
N PRO A 316 8.51 -48.95 -38.20
CA PRO A 316 8.46 -48.02 -37.08
C PRO A 316 8.49 -46.56 -37.55
N LEU A 317 7.43 -45.83 -37.27
CA LEU A 317 7.34 -44.40 -37.54
C LEU A 317 7.73 -43.64 -36.28
N TYR A 318 8.89 -43.01 -36.32
CA TYR A 318 9.36 -42.14 -35.26
C TYR A 318 8.71 -40.77 -35.40
N MET A 319 7.96 -40.39 -34.38
CA MET A 319 7.18 -39.16 -34.34
C MET A 319 7.59 -38.36 -33.10
N LYS A 320 7.39 -37.06 -33.18
CA LYS A 320 7.62 -36.12 -32.08
C LYS A 320 6.37 -35.31 -31.86
N TYR A 321 6.00 -35.11 -30.60
CA TYR A 321 4.99 -34.12 -30.24
C TYR A 321 5.56 -33.11 -29.25
N TRP A 322 5.06 -31.88 -29.33
CA TRP A 322 5.34 -30.83 -28.35
C TRP A 322 4.06 -30.07 -28.02
N VAL A 323 4.00 -29.56 -26.79
CA VAL A 323 2.92 -28.72 -26.27
C VAL A 323 3.54 -27.55 -25.53
N LYS A 324 3.15 -26.33 -25.89
CA LYS A 324 3.50 -25.07 -25.20
C LYS A 324 2.22 -24.43 -24.68
N ALA A 325 2.21 -23.95 -23.45
CA ALA A 325 1.09 -23.16 -22.93
C ALA A 325 1.55 -21.77 -22.51
N TYR A 326 0.68 -20.79 -22.75
CA TYR A 326 0.87 -19.40 -22.42
C TYR A 326 -0.38 -18.87 -21.74
N ILE A 327 -0.22 -17.87 -20.87
CA ILE A 327 -1.31 -17.00 -20.45
C ILE A 327 -1.10 -15.67 -21.17
N VAL A 328 -2.08 -15.24 -21.95
CA VAL A 328 -2.04 -13.93 -22.61
C VAL A 328 -3.04 -13.02 -21.92
N TYR A 329 -2.55 -11.92 -21.36
CA TYR A 329 -3.39 -10.87 -20.80
C TYR A 329 -3.70 -9.83 -21.88
N GLY A 330 -4.94 -9.34 -21.87
CA GLY A 330 -5.43 -8.37 -22.84
C GLY A 330 -6.57 -8.88 -23.73
N GLY A 331 -6.98 -8.06 -24.69
CA GLY A 331 -8.16 -8.33 -25.53
C GLY A 331 -7.89 -9.17 -26.78
N TRP A 332 -6.64 -9.49 -27.07
CA TRP A 332 -6.25 -10.17 -28.30
C TRP A 332 -4.93 -10.91 -28.17
N PHE A 333 -4.71 -11.85 -29.09
CA PHE A 333 -3.39 -12.45 -29.32
C PHE A 333 -3.19 -12.80 -30.79
N LYS A 334 -1.93 -12.84 -31.23
CA LYS A 334 -1.54 -13.26 -32.57
C LYS A 334 -0.53 -14.40 -32.49
N ILE A 335 -0.73 -15.42 -33.31
CA ILE A 335 0.19 -16.54 -33.45
C ILE A 335 0.87 -16.45 -34.81
N GLN A 336 2.19 -16.47 -34.82
CA GLN A 336 3.01 -16.56 -36.01
C GLN A 336 3.60 -17.96 -36.11
N ASN A 337 3.26 -18.69 -37.16
CA ASN A 337 3.80 -20.00 -37.46
C ASN A 337 4.81 -19.90 -38.61
N ARG A 338 6.10 -20.01 -38.31
CA ARG A 338 7.20 -20.08 -39.29
C ARG A 338 7.66 -21.51 -39.57
N MET A 339 6.95 -22.51 -39.05
CA MET A 339 7.24 -23.91 -39.30
C MET A 339 6.70 -24.36 -40.65
N LYS A 340 7.25 -25.46 -41.16
CA LYS A 340 6.77 -26.14 -42.37
C LYS A 340 5.49 -26.95 -42.15
N THR A 341 5.12 -27.18 -40.88
CA THR A 341 3.91 -27.91 -40.50
C THR A 341 2.88 -26.95 -39.90
N PRO A 342 1.59 -27.26 -40.01
CA PRO A 342 0.57 -26.51 -39.27
C PRO A 342 0.76 -26.68 -37.75
N VAL A 343 0.29 -25.70 -36.99
CA VAL A 343 0.28 -25.72 -35.53
C VAL A 343 -1.16 -25.65 -35.06
N ASN A 344 -1.54 -26.56 -34.17
CA ASN A 344 -2.85 -26.54 -33.55
C ASN A 344 -2.85 -25.56 -32.38
N VAL A 345 -3.97 -24.86 -32.25
CA VAL A 345 -4.18 -23.83 -31.24
C VAL A 345 -5.46 -24.16 -30.49
N MET A 346 -5.33 -24.21 -29.19
CA MET A 346 -6.44 -24.30 -28.25
C MET A 346 -6.38 -23.06 -27.36
N TYR A 347 -7.49 -22.36 -27.19
CA TYR A 347 -7.53 -21.22 -26.26
C TYR A 347 -8.81 -21.17 -25.43
N ILE A 348 -8.67 -20.67 -24.21
CA ILE A 348 -9.72 -20.59 -23.19
C ILE A 348 -9.74 -19.16 -22.65
N PRO A 349 -10.76 -18.34 -22.99
CA PRO A 349 -10.93 -17.03 -22.40
C PRO A 349 -11.11 -17.10 -20.88
N ILE A 350 -10.50 -16.16 -20.17
CA ILE A 350 -10.63 -15.99 -18.73
C ILE A 350 -11.29 -14.65 -18.45
N SER A 351 -12.36 -14.69 -17.66
CA SER A 351 -13.11 -13.52 -17.24
C SER A 351 -13.28 -13.51 -15.73
N ILE A 352 -13.29 -12.32 -15.14
CA ILE A 352 -13.49 -12.13 -13.70
C ILE A 352 -14.70 -11.26 -13.39
N LYS A 353 -15.29 -11.44 -12.21
CA LYS A 353 -16.37 -10.60 -11.70
C LYS A 353 -16.27 -10.46 -10.19
N GLU A 354 -16.27 -9.23 -9.70
CA GLU A 354 -16.27 -8.94 -8.25
C GLU A 354 -17.46 -9.60 -7.55
N ILE A 355 -17.22 -10.13 -6.36
CA ILE A 355 -18.26 -10.79 -5.57
C ILE A 355 -18.01 -10.64 -4.06
N GLY A 356 -19.12 -10.66 -3.32
CA GLY A 356 -19.12 -10.81 -1.87
C GLY A 356 -19.13 -9.49 -1.10
N THR A 357 -19.35 -9.64 0.20
CA THR A 357 -19.46 -8.55 1.16
C THR A 357 -18.44 -8.76 2.26
N TRP A 358 -17.63 -7.74 2.50
CA TRP A 358 -16.60 -7.74 3.54
C TRP A 358 -17.20 -7.47 4.92
N THR A 359 -16.71 -8.17 5.93
CA THR A 359 -17.08 -8.06 7.33
C THR A 359 -15.81 -8.07 8.20
N PRO A 360 -15.89 -7.65 9.48
CA PRO A 360 -14.75 -7.76 10.39
C PRO A 360 -14.22 -9.19 10.57
N GLN A 361 -15.02 -10.22 10.28
CA GLN A 361 -14.63 -11.63 10.34
C GLN A 361 -14.05 -12.15 9.02
N GLY A 362 -14.22 -11.43 7.91
CA GLY A 362 -13.70 -11.80 6.60
C GLY A 362 -14.65 -11.47 5.45
N LEU A 363 -14.93 -12.43 4.58
CA LEU A 363 -15.74 -12.23 3.37
C LEU A 363 -16.90 -13.23 3.31
N ILE A 364 -18.06 -12.75 2.90
CA ILE A 364 -19.25 -13.56 2.58
C ILE A 364 -19.53 -13.43 1.08
N ALA A 365 -19.33 -14.50 0.30
CA ALA A 365 -19.50 -14.50 -1.16
C ALA A 365 -20.65 -15.42 -1.58
N GLU A 366 -21.70 -14.86 -2.20
CA GLU A 366 -22.84 -15.61 -2.73
C GLU A 366 -22.64 -15.93 -4.22
N VAL A 367 -22.27 -17.17 -4.53
CA VAL A 367 -22.07 -17.64 -5.90
C VAL A 367 -23.40 -18.10 -6.49
N LYS A 368 -23.86 -17.43 -7.56
CA LYS A 368 -25.15 -17.76 -8.19
C LYS A 368 -24.95 -18.75 -9.33
N GLU A 369 -25.83 -19.74 -9.43
CA GLU A 369 -25.79 -20.73 -10.51
C GLU A 369 -25.82 -20.06 -11.90
N SER A 370 -26.64 -19.01 -12.07
CA SER A 370 -26.76 -18.26 -13.32
C SER A 370 -25.45 -17.65 -13.81
N GLU A 371 -24.50 -17.39 -12.91
CA GLU A 371 -23.21 -16.75 -13.22
C GLU A 371 -22.17 -17.75 -13.71
N ILE A 372 -22.20 -18.97 -13.16
CA ILE A 372 -21.21 -20.01 -13.41
C ILE A 372 -21.70 -21.11 -14.35
N ARG A 373 -23.01 -21.26 -14.61
CA ARG A 373 -23.58 -22.38 -15.38
C ARG A 373 -22.95 -22.58 -16.76
N LYS A 374 -22.57 -21.50 -17.45
CA LYS A 374 -21.96 -21.55 -18.80
C LYS A 374 -20.43 -21.68 -18.79
N ALA A 375 -19.79 -21.55 -17.63
CA ALA A 375 -18.34 -21.68 -17.51
C ALA A 375 -17.93 -23.15 -17.59
N TYR A 376 -16.74 -23.43 -18.12
CA TYR A 376 -16.14 -24.75 -18.08
C TYR A 376 -15.65 -25.07 -16.66
N ALA A 377 -14.98 -24.11 -16.02
CA ALA A 377 -14.61 -24.14 -14.62
C ALA A 377 -14.80 -22.75 -13.99
N ALA A 378 -14.98 -22.70 -12.68
CA ALA A 378 -15.07 -21.44 -11.95
C ALA A 378 -14.43 -21.54 -10.57
N TYR A 379 -13.84 -20.44 -10.14
CA TYR A 379 -13.12 -20.32 -8.87
C TYR A 379 -13.55 -19.05 -8.14
N LEU A 380 -13.76 -19.14 -6.84
CA LEU A 380 -13.76 -17.97 -5.98
C LEU A 380 -12.31 -17.69 -5.59
N VAL A 381 -11.82 -16.49 -5.89
CA VAL A 381 -10.48 -16.02 -5.55
C VAL A 381 -10.59 -14.86 -4.59
N VAL A 382 -9.76 -14.86 -3.56
CA VAL A 382 -9.65 -13.80 -2.56
C VAL A 382 -8.18 -13.42 -2.42
N GLN A 383 -7.87 -12.14 -2.60
CA GLN A 383 -6.54 -11.58 -2.43
C GLN A 383 -6.67 -10.37 -1.52
N ILE A 384 -5.93 -10.35 -0.42
CA ILE A 384 -6.03 -9.33 0.63
C ILE A 384 -4.69 -8.64 0.90
N PRO A 385 -4.72 -7.43 1.47
CA PRO A 385 -3.51 -6.69 1.83
C PRO A 385 -2.70 -7.41 2.92
N SER A 386 -1.43 -7.01 3.08
CA SER A 386 -0.48 -7.64 4.01
C SER A 386 -0.83 -7.57 5.50
N TYR A 387 -1.84 -6.81 5.90
CA TYR A 387 -2.30 -6.72 7.29
C TYR A 387 -3.45 -7.69 7.61
N GLY A 388 -3.90 -8.51 6.66
CA GLY A 388 -4.87 -9.58 6.86
C GLY A 388 -4.28 -10.97 6.65
N VAL A 389 -4.82 -11.96 7.35
CA VAL A 389 -4.46 -13.39 7.19
C VAL A 389 -5.72 -14.22 6.98
N ILE A 390 -5.81 -14.93 5.87
CA ILE A 390 -6.88 -15.88 5.57
C ILE A 390 -6.66 -17.14 6.43
N THR A 391 -7.64 -17.49 7.23
CA THR A 391 -7.54 -18.60 8.19
C THR A 391 -8.38 -19.81 7.81
N SER A 392 -9.48 -19.62 7.07
CA SER A 392 -10.29 -20.73 6.58
C SER A 392 -11.29 -20.33 5.50
N ILE A 393 -11.76 -21.34 4.76
CA ILE A 393 -12.86 -21.22 3.80
C ILE A 393 -13.95 -22.24 4.17
N THR A 394 -15.18 -21.77 4.35
CA THR A 394 -16.37 -22.61 4.54
C THR A 394 -17.22 -22.63 3.27
N THR A 395 -17.55 -23.83 2.77
CA THR A 395 -18.37 -24.02 1.56
C THR A 395 -19.86 -23.91 1.86
N PRO A 396 -20.72 -23.77 0.83
CA PRO A 396 -22.17 -23.82 0.97
C PRO A 396 -22.68 -25.11 1.63
N SER A 397 -22.01 -26.25 1.37
CA SER A 397 -22.31 -27.54 1.97
C SER A 397 -21.89 -27.67 3.45
N GLY A 398 -21.15 -26.70 3.98
CA GLY A 398 -20.72 -26.66 5.38
C GLY A 398 -19.33 -27.23 5.65
N GLU A 399 -18.60 -27.67 4.62
CA GLU A 399 -17.21 -28.10 4.75
C GLU A 399 -16.32 -26.91 5.10
N ASN A 400 -15.37 -27.09 6.02
CA ASN A 400 -14.47 -26.04 6.50
C ASN A 400 -12.99 -26.43 6.27
N TYR A 401 -12.31 -25.65 5.45
CA TYR A 401 -10.90 -25.83 5.10
C TYR A 401 -10.05 -24.79 5.81
N MET A 402 -9.23 -25.20 6.78
CA MET A 402 -8.37 -24.31 7.59
C MET A 402 -6.86 -24.61 7.52
N ASN A 403 -6.48 -25.88 7.43
CA ASN A 403 -5.07 -26.29 7.54
C ASN A 403 -4.50 -26.73 6.19
N TYR A 404 -4.98 -26.13 5.09
CA TYR A 404 -4.57 -26.48 3.73
C TYR A 404 -3.78 -25.34 3.12
N MET A 405 -2.58 -25.62 2.63
CA MET A 405 -1.88 -24.73 1.71
C MET A 405 -2.39 -24.97 0.29
N GLU A 406 -2.54 -26.24 -0.08
CA GLU A 406 -3.13 -26.69 -1.33
C GLU A 406 -3.84 -28.02 -1.09
N ALA A 407 -5.02 -28.21 -1.69
CA ALA A 407 -5.73 -29.48 -1.61
C ALA A 407 -6.46 -29.84 -2.90
N VAL A 408 -6.41 -31.12 -3.28
CA VAL A 408 -7.31 -31.75 -4.26
C VAL A 408 -8.24 -32.69 -3.51
N LYS A 409 -9.51 -32.31 -3.36
CA LYS A 409 -10.50 -33.02 -2.53
C LYS A 409 -11.81 -33.26 -3.25
N SER A 410 -12.51 -34.31 -2.82
CA SER A 410 -13.88 -34.55 -3.27
C SER A 410 -14.85 -33.82 -2.35
N TRP A 411 -15.65 -32.90 -2.90
CA TRP A 411 -16.82 -32.36 -2.22
C TRP A 411 -17.91 -32.05 -3.24
N PHE A 412 -19.17 -32.09 -2.78
CA PHE A 412 -20.34 -31.88 -3.64
C PHE A 412 -20.32 -32.73 -4.93
N GLY A 413 -19.89 -33.99 -4.81
CA GLY A 413 -19.93 -34.97 -5.90
C GLY A 413 -18.85 -34.86 -6.98
N ASP A 414 -17.83 -34.03 -6.81
CA ASP A 414 -16.71 -33.93 -7.76
C ASP A 414 -15.36 -33.70 -7.05
N VAL A 415 -14.28 -34.02 -7.75
CA VAL A 415 -12.91 -33.69 -7.36
C VAL A 415 -12.64 -32.24 -7.73
N ARG A 416 -12.19 -31.48 -6.75
CA ARG A 416 -12.02 -30.03 -6.84
C ARG A 416 -10.76 -29.57 -6.14
N THR A 417 -10.30 -28.37 -6.49
CA THR A 417 -9.06 -27.80 -5.96
C THR A 417 -9.31 -26.58 -5.08
N LEU A 418 -8.46 -26.40 -4.07
CA LEU A 418 -8.40 -25.19 -3.28
C LEU A 418 -6.94 -24.90 -2.90
N GLY A 419 -6.61 -23.63 -2.73
CA GLY A 419 -5.32 -23.17 -2.23
C GLY A 419 -5.52 -22.03 -1.25
N MET A 420 -4.71 -21.99 -0.20
CA MET A 420 -4.80 -20.94 0.81
C MET A 420 -3.41 -20.61 1.37
N LEU A 421 -2.90 -19.47 0.93
CA LEU A 421 -1.72 -18.80 1.47
C LEU A 421 -2.12 -17.87 2.63
N GLU A 422 -1.23 -17.01 3.10
CA GLU A 422 -1.56 -16.04 4.16
C GLU A 422 -2.54 -14.98 3.66
N ASN A 423 -2.28 -14.37 2.50
CA ASN A 423 -3.03 -13.23 1.98
C ASN A 423 -3.76 -13.53 0.67
N GLU A 424 -3.75 -14.77 0.22
CA GLU A 424 -4.36 -15.20 -1.05
C GLU A 424 -4.98 -16.58 -0.90
N ALA A 425 -6.15 -16.77 -1.49
CA ALA A 425 -6.79 -18.06 -1.53
C ALA A 425 -7.66 -18.23 -2.77
N TYR A 426 -7.85 -19.47 -3.19
CA TYR A 426 -8.85 -19.84 -4.17
C TYR A 426 -9.57 -21.12 -3.77
N ILE A 427 -10.83 -21.26 -4.21
CA ILE A 427 -11.59 -22.50 -4.11
C ILE A 427 -12.41 -22.72 -5.38
N GLN A 428 -12.37 -23.94 -5.92
CA GLN A 428 -13.12 -24.27 -7.13
C GLN A 428 -14.61 -24.45 -6.83
N VAL A 429 -15.43 -23.56 -7.38
CA VAL A 429 -16.89 -23.53 -7.21
C VAL A 429 -17.62 -24.27 -8.33
N LYS A 430 -16.95 -24.50 -9.48
CA LYS A 430 -17.44 -25.33 -10.58
C LYS A 430 -16.33 -26.10 -11.28
N ASN A 431 -16.60 -27.36 -11.59
CA ASN A 431 -15.80 -28.20 -12.47
C ASN A 431 -16.74 -28.88 -13.49
N LYS A 432 -16.63 -28.53 -14.77
CA LYS A 432 -17.48 -29.03 -15.85
C LYS A 432 -18.97 -28.91 -15.50
N GLU A 433 -19.71 -30.01 -15.44
CA GLU A 433 -21.15 -30.01 -15.15
C GLU A 433 -21.46 -29.80 -13.66
N ASN A 434 -20.51 -30.09 -12.77
CA ASN A 434 -20.72 -30.02 -11.33
C ASN A 434 -20.42 -28.62 -10.79
N ALA A 435 -21.43 -27.97 -10.23
CA ALA A 435 -21.34 -26.64 -9.62
C ALA A 435 -21.88 -26.68 -8.19
N GLU A 436 -21.24 -25.96 -7.28
CA GLU A 436 -21.73 -25.77 -5.91
C GLU A 436 -22.08 -24.28 -5.71
N PRO A 437 -23.25 -23.82 -6.19
CA PRO A 437 -23.71 -22.47 -5.92
C PRO A 437 -24.09 -22.31 -4.44
N GLY A 438 -24.09 -21.07 -3.95
CA GLY A 438 -24.46 -20.73 -2.58
C GLY A 438 -23.46 -19.82 -1.91
N VAL A 439 -23.51 -19.76 -0.57
CA VAL A 439 -22.70 -18.84 0.23
C VAL A 439 -21.41 -19.48 0.70
N TYR A 440 -20.29 -18.99 0.18
CA TYR A 440 -18.96 -19.25 0.69
C TYR A 440 -18.59 -18.21 1.75
N ARG A 441 -17.92 -18.64 2.82
CA ARG A 441 -17.39 -17.75 3.86
C ARG A 441 -15.88 -17.91 3.95
N VAL A 442 -15.15 -16.82 3.78
CA VAL A 442 -13.70 -16.79 3.93
C VAL A 442 -13.38 -16.03 5.21
N ASN A 443 -12.85 -16.73 6.21
CA ASN A 443 -12.51 -16.12 7.49
C ASN A 443 -11.13 -15.47 7.41
N ILE A 444 -11.04 -14.24 7.89
CA ILE A 444 -9.83 -13.41 7.81
C ILE A 444 -9.57 -12.81 9.19
N LYS A 445 -8.34 -12.97 9.66
CA LYS A 445 -7.82 -12.29 10.84
C LYS A 445 -7.14 -10.99 10.41
N TRP A 446 -7.78 -9.87 10.69
CA TRP A 446 -7.25 -8.53 10.39
C TRP A 446 -6.39 -8.00 11.53
N SER A 447 -5.26 -7.38 11.20
CA SER A 447 -4.42 -6.62 12.14
C SER A 447 -4.86 -5.16 12.14
N PRO A 448 -5.17 -4.56 13.31
CA PRO A 448 -5.53 -3.15 13.38
C PRO A 448 -4.34 -2.25 13.04
N LEU A 449 -4.62 -1.11 12.42
CA LEU A 449 -3.62 -0.06 12.18
C LEU A 449 -3.74 1.00 13.29
N THR A 450 -2.60 1.55 13.69
CA THR A 450 -2.50 2.57 14.74
C THR A 450 -2.12 3.91 14.14
N PHE A 451 -2.91 4.95 14.42
CA PHE A 451 -2.64 6.33 14.03
C PHE A 451 -2.26 7.15 15.26
N LYS A 452 -1.02 7.61 15.31
CA LYS A 452 -0.51 8.50 16.35
C LYS A 452 -0.61 9.95 15.89
N LEU A 453 -1.48 10.73 16.52
CA LEU A 453 -1.65 12.15 16.25
C LEU A 453 -0.82 12.94 17.25
N ILE A 454 0.06 13.79 16.73
CA ILE A 454 0.95 14.65 17.53
C ILE A 454 0.81 16.10 17.09
N ASP A 455 1.03 17.03 18.01
CA ASP A 455 1.08 18.46 17.70
C ASP A 455 2.43 18.89 17.08
N SER A 456 2.62 20.20 16.87
CA SER A 456 3.87 20.73 16.31
C SER A 456 5.11 20.48 17.16
N ASN A 457 4.92 20.24 18.47
CA ASN A 457 5.95 20.02 19.49
C ASN A 457 6.05 18.55 19.89
N ASP A 458 5.53 17.65 19.05
CA ASP A 458 5.57 16.19 19.18
C ASP A 458 4.87 15.64 20.43
N ARG A 459 3.97 16.42 21.05
CA ARG A 459 3.11 15.94 22.15
C ARG A 459 1.87 15.24 21.59
N PRO A 460 1.37 14.19 22.25
CA PRO A 460 0.17 13.47 21.81
C PRO A 460 -1.07 14.35 21.86
N LEU A 461 -1.93 14.24 20.84
CA LEU A 461 -3.27 14.83 20.85
C LEU A 461 -4.26 13.83 21.44
N VAL A 462 -4.67 14.05 22.68
CA VAL A 462 -5.64 13.20 23.40
C VAL A 462 -7.08 13.58 23.02
N ASN A 463 -7.97 12.60 22.86
CA ASN A 463 -9.38 12.82 22.50
C ASN A 463 -9.61 13.56 21.16
N ALA A 464 -8.66 13.49 20.23
CA ALA A 464 -8.88 13.93 18.86
C ALA A 464 -9.79 12.92 18.14
N LEU A 465 -10.81 13.42 17.44
CA LEU A 465 -11.67 12.62 16.59
C LEU A 465 -10.96 12.31 15.28
N VAL A 466 -10.90 11.04 14.94
CA VAL A 466 -10.35 10.53 13.68
C VAL A 466 -11.50 10.02 12.84
N LYS A 467 -11.80 10.71 11.74
CA LYS A 467 -12.76 10.26 10.73
C LYS A 467 -12.02 9.56 9.60
N ILE A 468 -12.53 8.41 9.19
CA ILE A 468 -12.00 7.60 8.11
C ILE A 468 -13.09 7.44 7.06
N ASP A 469 -12.76 7.79 5.82
CA ASP A 469 -13.63 7.64 4.65
C ASP A 469 -12.93 6.83 3.57
N GLY A 470 -13.66 5.99 2.85
CA GLY A 470 -13.12 5.06 1.85
C GLY A 470 -14.19 4.02 1.47
N PRO A 471 -13.81 2.75 1.24
CA PRO A 471 -14.77 1.66 1.05
C PRO A 471 -15.79 1.52 2.19
N ILE A 472 -15.42 1.94 3.41
CA ILE A 472 -16.28 2.07 4.58
C ILE A 472 -15.99 3.38 5.30
N SER A 473 -16.98 3.93 6.01
CA SER A 473 -16.80 5.07 6.91
C SER A 473 -16.70 4.62 8.36
N LEU A 474 -15.64 5.03 9.04
CA LEU A 474 -15.37 4.72 10.44
C LEU A 474 -15.04 6.00 11.22
N GLN A 475 -15.27 5.98 12.53
CA GLN A 475 -14.84 7.04 13.42
C GLN A 475 -14.31 6.47 14.73
N THR A 476 -13.26 7.09 15.26
CA THR A 476 -12.65 6.71 16.54
C THR A 476 -12.00 7.94 17.19
N THR A 477 -11.57 7.81 18.45
CA THR A 477 -10.89 8.88 19.18
C THR A 477 -9.53 8.44 19.67
N THR A 478 -8.56 9.36 19.71
CA THR A 478 -7.24 9.06 20.24
C THR A 478 -7.23 8.91 21.76
N ASN A 479 -6.42 7.98 22.26
CA ASN A 479 -6.20 7.74 23.68
C ASN A 479 -5.19 8.74 24.30
N THR A 480 -4.75 8.49 25.53
CA THR A 480 -3.77 9.31 26.27
C THR A 480 -2.40 9.42 25.60
N GLU A 481 -2.05 8.47 24.72
CA GLU A 481 -0.80 8.48 23.94
C GLU A 481 -0.98 9.15 22.56
N GLY A 482 -2.16 9.73 22.30
CA GLY A 482 -2.53 10.29 21.01
C GLY A 482 -2.75 9.23 19.93
N ALA A 483 -2.94 7.97 20.32
CA ALA A 483 -3.09 6.85 19.41
C ALA A 483 -4.55 6.44 19.21
N ALA A 484 -4.93 6.21 17.97
CA ALA A 484 -6.23 5.66 17.57
C ALA A 484 -6.01 4.34 16.81
N GLN A 485 -6.63 3.25 17.26
CA GLN A 485 -6.60 1.96 16.58
C GLN A 485 -7.84 1.79 15.70
N VAL A 486 -7.64 1.30 14.47
CA VAL A 486 -8.69 1.13 13.47
C VAL A 486 -8.53 -0.21 12.78
N LEU A 487 -9.63 -0.95 12.61
CA LEU A 487 -9.67 -2.21 11.89
C LEU A 487 -10.17 -2.00 10.46
N PHE A 488 -9.29 -2.06 9.47
CA PHE A 488 -9.65 -1.88 8.05
C PHE A 488 -10.00 -3.19 7.37
N TYR A 489 -11.22 -3.68 7.54
CA TYR A 489 -11.62 -5.01 7.03
C TYR A 489 -12.12 -5.02 5.56
N VAL A 490 -12.19 -3.85 4.90
CA VAL A 490 -12.50 -3.74 3.47
C VAL A 490 -11.24 -3.24 2.75
N PRO A 491 -10.59 -4.04 1.90
CA PRO A 491 -9.41 -3.59 1.16
C PRO A 491 -9.72 -2.38 0.26
N GLY A 492 -8.85 -1.36 0.27
CA GLY A 492 -9.00 -0.18 -0.58
C GLY A 492 -8.23 1.03 -0.07
N VAL A 493 -8.44 2.17 -0.74
CA VAL A 493 -7.83 3.45 -0.37
C VAL A 493 -8.68 4.17 0.67
N TYR A 494 -8.05 4.71 1.70
CA TYR A 494 -8.72 5.43 2.79
C TYR A 494 -8.19 6.86 2.93
N SER A 495 -9.09 7.77 3.26
CA SER A 495 -8.80 9.15 3.66
C SER A 495 -9.06 9.31 5.14
N LEU A 496 -8.06 9.78 5.87
CA LEU A 496 -8.13 10.06 7.30
C LEU A 496 -8.21 11.57 7.53
N THR A 497 -9.14 12.00 8.37
CA THR A 497 -9.26 13.39 8.81
C THR A 497 -9.21 13.46 10.32
N ALA A 498 -8.24 14.22 10.85
CA ALA A 498 -8.09 14.49 12.28
C ALA A 498 -8.80 15.79 12.65
N ILE A 499 -9.69 15.72 13.64
CA ILE A 499 -10.44 16.84 14.20
C ILE A 499 -10.11 16.94 15.69
N PHE A 500 -9.65 18.11 16.13
CA PHE A 500 -9.29 18.35 17.52
C PHE A 500 -9.91 19.67 17.98
N LYS A 501 -10.62 19.65 19.11
CA LYS A 501 -11.45 20.78 19.58
C LYS A 501 -12.32 21.35 18.45
N GLU A 502 -13.02 20.45 17.75
CA GLU A 502 -13.93 20.75 16.63
C GLU A 502 -13.29 21.35 15.35
N VAL A 503 -11.96 21.51 15.32
CA VAL A 503 -11.23 22.04 14.16
C VAL A 503 -10.52 20.91 13.42
N LYS A 504 -10.59 20.91 12.07
CA LYS A 504 -9.76 20.01 11.24
C LYS A 504 -8.29 20.40 11.35
N VAL A 505 -7.50 19.55 11.99
CA VAL A 505 -6.08 19.79 12.28
C VAL A 505 -5.13 18.98 11.41
N GLY A 506 -5.63 17.95 10.71
CA GLY A 506 -4.79 17.14 9.83
C GLY A 506 -5.61 16.28 8.87
N SER A 507 -4.94 15.81 7.82
CA SER A 507 -5.45 14.78 6.92
C SER A 507 -4.32 13.95 6.34
N MET A 508 -4.62 12.69 6.00
CA MET A 508 -3.69 11.75 5.39
C MET A 508 -4.48 10.81 4.48
N GLU A 509 -3.86 10.36 3.40
CA GLU A 509 -4.40 9.29 2.56
C GLU A 509 -3.56 8.02 2.74
N ILE A 510 -4.23 6.88 2.73
CA ILE A 510 -3.66 5.56 2.92
C ILE A 510 -4.03 4.73 1.70
N GLY A 511 -3.04 4.42 0.86
CA GLY A 511 -3.17 3.42 -0.19
C GLY A 511 -2.61 2.08 0.30
N THR A 512 -1.41 1.73 -0.16
CA THR A 512 -0.72 0.52 0.27
C THR A 512 -0.22 0.64 1.71
N VAL A 513 -0.56 -0.34 2.54
CA VAL A 513 -0.17 -0.37 3.96
C VAL A 513 1.22 -0.99 4.11
N THR A 514 2.23 -0.14 4.24
CA THR A 514 3.64 -0.55 4.41
C THR A 514 4.06 -0.75 5.87
N THR A 515 3.27 -0.22 6.81
CA THR A 515 3.49 -0.26 8.27
C THR A 515 2.14 -0.35 9.00
N THR A 516 2.14 -0.89 10.22
CA THR A 516 0.95 -0.91 11.08
C THR A 516 0.78 0.36 11.92
N THR A 517 1.79 1.24 11.94
CA THR A 517 1.76 2.48 12.73
C THR A 517 2.09 3.68 11.87
N PHE A 518 1.19 4.67 11.89
CA PHE A 518 1.32 5.92 11.14
C PHE A 518 1.34 7.09 12.11
N THR A 519 2.23 8.06 11.88
CA THR A 519 2.29 9.29 12.66
C THR A 519 1.79 10.46 11.83
N MET A 520 0.77 11.16 12.32
CA MET A 520 0.25 12.38 11.71
C MET A 520 0.65 13.58 12.56
N LYS A 521 1.47 14.47 11.99
CA LYS A 521 1.78 15.77 12.60
C LYS A 521 0.65 16.75 12.27
N CYS A 522 -0.08 17.16 13.30
CA CYS A 522 -1.26 17.99 13.20
C CYS A 522 -0.92 19.48 13.34
N SER A 523 -1.71 20.33 12.68
CA SER A 523 -1.64 21.79 12.80
C SER A 523 -2.24 22.27 14.13
N VAL A 524 -1.58 21.92 15.22
CA VAL A 524 -1.90 22.28 16.60
C VAL A 524 -0.62 22.83 17.24
N PHE A 525 -0.72 23.98 17.90
CA PHE A 525 0.42 24.81 18.28
C PHE A 525 0.31 25.34 19.72
N ASP A 526 1.39 25.91 20.23
CA ASP A 526 1.38 26.68 21.47
C ASP A 526 1.16 28.17 21.21
N LEU A 527 0.28 28.76 22.01
CA LEU A 527 0.03 30.19 22.04
C LEU A 527 0.55 30.77 23.35
N LYS A 528 1.60 31.59 23.26
CA LYS A 528 2.17 32.34 24.38
C LYS A 528 1.70 33.78 24.31
N ILE A 529 0.93 34.23 25.30
CA ILE A 529 0.50 35.62 25.46
C ILE A 529 1.42 36.31 26.45
N ILE A 530 1.97 37.46 26.07
CA ILE A 530 2.82 38.31 26.90
C ILE A 530 2.09 39.62 27.10
N THR A 531 1.66 39.89 28.32
CA THR A 531 0.92 41.11 28.66
C THR A 531 1.87 42.20 29.12
N VAL A 532 1.75 43.37 28.50
CA VAL A 532 2.55 44.54 28.86
C VAL A 532 1.71 45.79 28.93
N GLY A 533 2.06 46.70 29.83
CA GLY A 533 1.54 48.06 29.85
C GLY A 533 2.20 48.95 28.79
N ILE A 534 1.84 50.23 28.79
CA ILE A 534 2.32 51.18 27.79
C ILE A 534 3.81 51.47 27.91
N MET A 535 4.35 51.41 29.13
CA MET A 535 5.78 51.57 29.40
C MET A 535 6.56 50.25 29.26
N GLN A 536 5.99 49.24 28.59
CA GLN A 536 6.57 47.90 28.41
C GLN A 536 6.80 47.11 29.71
N GLN A 537 6.23 47.56 30.82
CA GLN A 537 6.22 46.81 32.07
C GLN A 537 5.34 45.57 31.94
N THR A 538 5.78 44.45 32.49
CA THR A 538 5.02 43.19 32.48
C THR A 538 3.82 43.26 33.41
N LEU A 539 2.70 42.68 33.01
CA LEU A 539 1.46 42.66 33.78
C LEU A 539 1.19 41.25 34.33
N ALA A 540 1.76 40.94 35.50
CA ALA A 540 1.52 39.68 36.19
C ALA A 540 0.07 39.58 36.69
N ARG A 541 -0.47 38.36 36.80
CA ARG A 541 -1.85 38.13 37.26
C ARG A 541 -2.94 38.72 36.37
N THR A 542 -2.68 38.79 35.07
CA THR A 542 -3.68 39.16 34.07
C THR A 542 -4.47 37.93 33.68
N ASP A 543 -5.79 37.98 33.78
CA ASP A 543 -6.68 36.91 33.34
C ASP A 543 -6.78 36.92 31.82
N ILE A 544 -6.31 35.86 31.17
CA ILE A 544 -6.39 35.69 29.72
C ILE A 544 -7.42 34.63 29.39
N VAL A 545 -8.37 34.98 28.53
CA VAL A 545 -9.37 34.06 27.98
C VAL A 545 -9.20 34.00 26.47
N VAL A 546 -8.97 32.79 25.96
CA VAL A 546 -8.88 32.54 24.51
C VAL A 546 -10.23 32.01 24.03
N LYS A 547 -10.85 32.72 23.09
CA LYS A 547 -12.14 32.35 22.50
C LYS A 547 -12.03 32.12 21.00
N THR A 548 -12.90 31.26 20.46
CA THR A 548 -13.14 31.20 19.02
C THR A 548 -13.70 32.54 18.53
N VAL A 549 -13.62 32.81 17.23
CA VAL A 549 -14.28 33.98 16.62
C VAL A 549 -15.81 33.99 16.80
N ASN A 550 -16.40 32.83 17.10
CA ASN A 550 -17.83 32.67 17.37
C ASN A 550 -18.18 32.90 18.85
N GLY A 551 -17.18 33.08 19.73
CA GLY A 551 -17.36 33.40 21.14
C GLY A 551 -17.20 32.24 22.12
N ASP A 552 -16.93 31.02 21.64
CA ASP A 552 -16.75 29.84 22.51
C ASP A 552 -15.40 29.90 23.21
N VAL A 553 -15.39 29.66 24.52
CA VAL A 553 -14.14 29.63 25.30
C VAL A 553 -13.35 28.36 24.97
N VAL A 554 -12.10 28.55 24.54
CA VAL A 554 -11.17 27.46 24.20
C VAL A 554 -10.33 27.08 25.41
N ASP A 555 -9.81 28.09 26.12
CA ASP A 555 -8.98 27.93 27.32
C ASP A 555 -8.88 29.28 28.07
N SER A 556 -8.51 29.25 29.35
CA SER A 556 -8.31 30.44 30.17
C SER A 556 -7.17 30.26 31.17
N LYS A 557 -6.32 31.27 31.33
CA LYS A 557 -5.15 31.20 32.21
C LYS A 557 -4.75 32.58 32.73
N GLU A 558 -4.22 32.61 33.94
CA GLU A 558 -3.63 33.79 34.53
C GLU A 558 -2.14 33.91 34.12
N THR A 559 -1.66 35.13 33.87
CA THR A 559 -0.23 35.37 33.58
C THR A 559 0.64 35.22 34.84
N ASN A 560 1.84 34.65 34.67
CA ASN A 560 2.83 34.53 35.75
C ASN A 560 3.48 35.88 36.10
N ASP A 561 4.47 35.87 37.00
CA ASP A 561 5.21 37.08 37.43
C ASP A 561 5.94 37.82 36.29
N GLU A 562 6.21 37.14 35.17
CA GLU A 562 6.80 37.73 33.95
C GLU A 562 5.73 38.27 32.99
N GLY A 563 4.45 38.25 33.37
CA GLY A 563 3.33 38.67 32.52
C GLY A 563 2.99 37.68 31.39
N ILE A 564 3.39 36.41 31.53
CA ILE A 564 3.28 35.38 30.49
C ILE A 564 2.18 34.36 30.83
N ALA A 565 1.29 34.10 29.87
CA ALA A 565 0.39 32.96 29.86
C ALA A 565 0.71 32.06 28.65
N VAL A 566 0.89 30.75 28.89
CA VAL A 566 1.12 29.76 27.83
C VAL A 566 -0.06 28.81 27.74
N PHE A 567 -0.69 28.80 26.58
CA PHE A 567 -1.78 27.91 26.18
C PHE A 567 -1.22 26.83 25.27
N THR A 568 -1.38 25.57 25.69
CA THR A 568 -0.84 24.44 24.94
C THR A 568 -1.91 23.80 24.07
N GLN A 569 -1.50 23.34 22.89
CA GLN A 569 -2.36 22.60 21.97
C GLN A 569 -3.63 23.38 21.55
N ILE A 570 -3.40 24.57 21.00
CA ILE A 570 -4.41 25.36 20.33
C ILE A 570 -4.43 24.97 18.84
N PRO A 571 -5.58 24.53 18.28
CA PRO A 571 -5.69 24.24 16.86
C PRO A 571 -5.32 25.44 15.98
N LYS A 572 -4.98 25.19 14.72
CA LYS A 572 -4.81 26.29 13.77
C LYS A 572 -6.09 27.11 13.64
N GLY A 573 -5.98 28.43 13.62
CA GLY A 573 -7.15 29.30 13.47
C GLY A 573 -6.91 30.73 13.91
N GLU A 574 -8.00 31.49 13.91
CA GLU A 574 -8.05 32.84 14.45
C GLU A 574 -8.84 32.82 15.76
N TYR A 575 -8.32 33.49 16.79
CA TYR A 575 -8.87 33.47 18.13
C TYR A 575 -9.00 34.89 18.66
N VAL A 576 -10.07 35.15 19.41
CA VAL A 576 -10.21 36.38 20.20
C VAL A 576 -9.55 36.14 21.54
N VAL A 577 -8.49 36.88 21.83
CA VAL A 577 -7.80 36.85 23.11
C VAL A 577 -8.28 38.05 23.92
N GLU A 578 -8.97 37.77 25.02
CA GLU A 578 -9.42 38.77 25.98
C GLU A 578 -8.46 38.78 27.17
N ALA A 579 -7.97 39.97 27.55
CA ALA A 579 -7.14 40.17 28.72
C ALA A 579 -7.83 41.09 29.71
N THR A 580 -7.88 40.65 30.97
CA THR A 580 -8.42 41.44 32.08
C THR A 580 -7.36 41.60 33.14
N TYR A 581 -6.85 42.83 33.29
CA TYR A 581 -5.90 43.19 34.32
C TYR A 581 -6.59 44.11 35.33
N LYS A 582 -7.05 43.52 36.44
CA LYS A 582 -7.85 44.20 37.47
C LYS A 582 -9.10 44.85 36.87
N ARG A 583 -9.12 46.18 36.69
CA ARG A 583 -10.25 46.93 36.11
C ARG A 583 -10.10 47.23 34.61
N ILE A 584 -8.96 46.89 34.01
CA ILE A 584 -8.66 47.18 32.61
C ILE A 584 -8.94 45.93 31.78
N HIS A 585 -9.74 46.08 30.74
CA HIS A 585 -10.11 45.00 29.83
C HIS A 585 -9.71 45.39 28.40
N ASP A 586 -9.11 44.45 27.68
CA ASP A 586 -8.72 44.62 26.28
C ASP A 586 -8.93 43.31 25.51
N LYS A 587 -9.05 43.40 24.18
CA LYS A 587 -9.26 42.25 23.32
C LYS A 587 -8.61 42.42 21.96
N GLU A 588 -7.99 41.36 21.45
CA GLU A 588 -7.37 41.34 20.12
C GLU A 588 -7.59 40.01 19.41
N ILE A 589 -7.58 40.03 18.07
CA ILE A 589 -7.62 38.80 17.25
C ILE A 589 -6.20 38.33 17.01
N VAL A 590 -5.89 37.11 17.44
CA VAL A 590 -4.58 36.47 17.27
C VAL A 590 -4.70 35.31 16.30
N LYS A 591 -3.80 35.27 15.33
CA LYS A 591 -3.71 34.21 14.31
C LYS A 591 -2.71 33.15 14.75
N VAL A 592 -3.17 31.92 14.93
CA VAL A 592 -2.35 30.77 15.36
C VAL A 592 -2.15 29.84 14.17
N TYR A 593 -1.06 30.02 13.42
CA TYR A 593 -0.65 29.14 12.31
C TYR A 593 0.70 28.45 12.54
N SER A 594 1.36 28.79 13.64
CA SER A 594 2.59 28.21 14.16
C SER A 594 2.60 28.39 15.68
N ASN A 595 3.62 27.85 16.36
CA ASN A 595 3.91 28.29 17.73
C ASN A 595 4.04 29.82 17.72
N THR A 596 3.20 30.51 18.48
CA THR A 596 3.02 31.95 18.39
C THR A 596 3.27 32.58 19.75
N ALA A 597 4.17 33.56 19.81
CA ALA A 597 4.34 34.43 20.96
C ALA A 597 3.76 35.80 20.61
N TYR A 598 2.63 36.14 21.21
CA TYR A 598 1.90 37.37 20.94
C TYR A 598 2.03 38.33 22.13
N LYS A 599 2.38 39.59 21.84
CA LYS A 599 2.53 40.63 22.86
C LYS A 599 1.29 41.51 22.88
N MET A 600 0.47 41.35 23.91
CA MET A 600 -0.78 42.11 24.10
C MET A 600 -0.49 43.36 24.93
N LYS A 601 -0.73 44.53 24.35
CA LYS A 601 -0.41 45.82 24.96
C LYS A 601 -1.66 46.44 25.56
N MET A 602 -1.76 46.45 26.88
CA MET A 602 -2.90 47.02 27.61
C MET A 602 -2.67 48.49 27.95
N ASP A 603 -3.76 49.29 28.06
CA ASP A 603 -3.72 50.69 28.51
C ASP A 603 -3.49 50.80 30.03
N VAL A 604 -2.30 50.37 30.46
CA VAL A 604 -1.81 50.49 31.83
C VAL A 604 -0.54 51.33 31.78
N PHE A 605 -0.58 52.54 32.34
CA PHE A 605 0.56 53.45 32.35
C PHE A 605 1.50 53.13 33.52
N PHE A 606 0.98 53.08 34.76
CA PHE A 606 1.66 52.50 35.94
C PHE A 606 0.63 52.07 37.00
N GLU A 607 1.09 51.30 37.98
CA GLU A 607 0.29 50.91 39.16
C GLU A 607 0.69 51.74 40.38
N LEU A 608 -0.30 52.21 41.14
CA LEU A 608 -0.04 52.97 42.37
C LEU A 608 0.49 52.04 43.49
N PRO A 609 1.72 52.25 44.00
CA PRO A 609 2.41 51.28 44.87
C PRO A 609 1.69 50.90 46.17
N VAL A 610 0.81 51.78 46.68
CA VAL A 610 0.17 51.61 48.00
C VAL A 610 -1.23 51.02 47.92
N ILE A 611 -1.95 51.29 46.83
CA ILE A 611 -3.37 50.89 46.66
C ILE A 611 -3.56 49.84 45.56
N GLY A 612 -2.49 49.50 44.84
CA GLY A 612 -2.50 48.47 43.79
C GLY A 612 -3.42 48.77 42.60
N LEU A 613 -3.78 50.04 42.40
CA LEU A 613 -4.76 50.46 41.40
C LEU A 613 -4.03 50.86 40.10
N PRO A 614 -4.32 50.22 38.95
CA PRO A 614 -3.71 50.57 37.67
C PRO A 614 -4.34 51.85 37.11
N LEU A 615 -3.51 52.76 36.62
CA LEU A 615 -3.93 54.00 35.93
C LEU A 615 -3.79 53.85 34.42
N THR A 616 -4.84 54.22 33.67
CA THR A 616 -4.80 54.34 32.21
C THR A 616 -4.01 55.57 31.77
N THR A 617 -3.64 55.66 30.49
CA THR A 617 -2.98 56.86 29.94
C THR A 617 -3.79 58.13 30.20
N SER A 618 -5.11 58.04 29.99
CA SER A 618 -6.02 59.18 30.15
C SER A 618 -6.07 59.67 31.60
N GLU A 619 -6.11 58.75 32.56
CA GLU A 619 -6.11 59.07 33.99
C GLU A 619 -4.73 59.54 34.49
N ALA A 620 -3.64 59.02 33.92
CA ALA A 620 -2.29 59.49 34.18
C ALA A 620 -2.10 60.94 33.69
N ILE A 621 -2.59 61.28 32.50
CA ILE A 621 -2.57 62.66 31.99
C ILE A 621 -3.47 63.57 32.85
N ALA A 622 -4.66 63.12 33.24
CA ALA A 622 -5.57 63.90 34.08
C ALA A 622 -5.04 64.12 35.51
N SER A 623 -4.33 63.14 36.08
CA SER A 623 -3.65 63.28 37.37
C SER A 623 -2.46 64.24 37.29
N ILE A 624 -1.69 64.23 36.19
CA ILE A 624 -0.61 65.21 35.96
C ILE A 624 -1.21 66.62 35.75
N ALA A 625 -2.28 66.75 34.97
CA ALA A 625 -2.96 68.01 34.73
C ALA A 625 -3.59 68.57 36.02
N SER A 626 -4.17 67.73 36.88
CA SER A 626 -4.71 68.17 38.17
C SER A 626 -3.61 68.60 39.14
N ILE A 627 -2.47 67.89 39.23
CA ILE A 627 -1.30 68.36 40.01
C ILE A 627 -0.73 69.67 39.44
N GLY A 628 -0.73 69.84 38.12
CA GLY A 628 -0.37 71.10 37.44
C GLY A 628 -1.30 72.26 37.81
N VAL A 629 -2.60 72.01 37.89
CA VAL A 629 -3.59 73.00 38.36
C VAL A 629 -3.43 73.28 39.86
N THR A 630 -3.13 72.28 40.70
CA THR A 630 -2.89 72.50 42.14
C THR A 630 -1.58 73.26 42.40
N SER A 631 -0.53 73.05 41.61
CA SER A 631 0.74 73.78 41.73
C SER A 631 0.66 75.20 41.17
N VAL A 632 -0.12 75.45 40.12
CA VAL A 632 -0.47 76.80 39.65
C VAL A 632 -1.42 77.51 40.64
N LEU A 633 -2.38 76.81 41.25
CA LEU A 633 -3.25 77.36 42.31
C LEU A 633 -2.48 77.59 43.62
N LEU A 634 -1.52 76.75 43.98
CA LEU A 634 -0.62 76.96 45.13
C LEU A 634 0.37 78.11 44.87
N MET A 635 0.88 78.27 43.65
CA MET A 635 1.67 79.46 43.26
C MET A 635 0.82 80.74 43.24
N ALA A 636 -0.42 80.68 42.76
CA ALA A 636 -1.36 81.80 42.78
C ALA A 636 -1.82 82.16 44.21
N ALA A 637 -2.00 81.16 45.08
CA ALA A 637 -2.30 81.35 46.50
C ALA A 637 -1.08 81.86 47.30
N LYS A 638 0.15 81.46 46.93
CA LYS A 638 1.39 82.05 47.49
C LYS A 638 1.59 83.50 47.03
N ARG A 639 1.23 83.85 45.80
CA ARG A 639 1.23 85.24 45.31
C ARG A 639 0.20 86.12 46.03
N ARG A 640 -1.01 85.62 46.28
CA ARG A 640 -2.05 86.35 47.03
C ARG A 640 -1.79 86.51 48.54
N ARG A 641 -0.88 85.74 49.14
CA ARG A 641 -0.43 85.96 50.54
C ARG A 641 0.73 86.96 50.66
N GLY A 642 1.28 87.47 49.55
CA GLY A 642 2.34 88.47 49.53
C GLY A 642 1.87 89.93 49.53
N GLU A 643 0.62 90.21 49.15
CA GLU A 643 0.13 91.60 48.93
C GLU A 643 -0.84 92.12 50.01
N LEU A 644 -0.87 91.51 51.20
CA LEU A 644 -1.72 91.95 52.33
C LEU A 644 -0.93 92.22 53.63
N LYS A 645 0.35 92.63 53.51
CA LYS A 645 1.19 93.03 54.65
C LYS A 645 1.86 94.40 54.56
N GLU A 646 1.58 95.21 53.53
CA GLU A 646 2.16 96.58 53.41
C GLU A 646 1.15 97.74 53.50
N GLU A 647 -0.13 97.49 53.78
CA GLU A 647 -1.10 98.55 54.12
C GLU A 647 -1.73 98.32 55.50
N ARG A 648 -0.92 98.47 56.56
CA ARG A 648 -1.40 98.82 57.90
C ARG A 648 -0.25 99.30 58.81
N GLN A 649 0.37 100.41 58.43
CA GLN A 649 1.11 101.21 59.39
C GLN A 649 1.13 102.68 58.98
N GLU A 650 -0.05 103.29 58.97
CA GLU A 650 -0.25 104.72 59.23
C GLU A 650 -1.69 104.90 59.71
N ILE A 651 -1.85 105.15 61.01
CA ILE A 651 -2.87 106.00 61.68
C ILE A 651 -2.82 105.69 63.20
N ASN A 652 -2.38 106.73 63.94
CA ASN A 652 -2.48 107.01 65.39
C ASN A 652 -1.58 106.17 66.33
N VAL A 653 -0.60 106.68 67.11
CA VAL A 653 -0.30 107.99 67.74
C VAL A 653 -1.45 108.59 68.56
N GLU A 654 -1.19 108.64 69.88
CA GLU A 654 -1.81 109.44 70.95
C GLU A 654 -3.22 109.07 71.47
N LEU A 655 -3.29 108.42 72.64
CA LEU A 655 -3.48 109.08 73.96
C LEU A 655 -3.61 108.03 75.09
N GLU A 656 -2.92 108.35 76.19
CA GLU A 656 -3.09 107.96 77.62
C GLU A 656 -3.16 106.48 78.04
#